data_AF-A0A9E7GRE8-F1
#
_entry.id   AF-A0A9E7GRE8-F1
#
_cell.length_a   1.000
_cell.length_b   1.000
_cell.length_c   1.000
_cell.angle_alpha   90.00
_cell.angle_beta   90.00
_cell.angle_gamma   90.00
#
_symmetry.space_group_name_H-M   'P 1'
#
loop_
_entity.id
_entity.type
_entity.pdbx_description
1 polymer ?
#
loop_
_entity_poly.entity_id
_entity_poly.type
_entity_poly.pdbx_seq_one_letter_code
_entity_poly.pdbx_strand_id
1 'polypeptide(L)'
;MMEGRIGESSGMAVLFTTDGICTNAIEALLAPGSFAGGCPGPQFMVNSDGTHGNSLKFGLEETADDDLDEYPQRPGKKRRLTADQVEFLEKNFEVENKLEPERKLQLAKDLGLKPRQVAIWFQNRRARWKAKQLEKGYESLKSSYDSLKLDHDNLLKENEKLQAEVVLLTSKLLQEEKDGSSWESFQLRICPDKLQPGLAAQVMLCKQEDFSSANSAVLESESPQHVDDGIIYGGGKKKTTISFTMEYRPRFFFLSLVFLASAAFTSAHIADYDEFWQKKAALARSHANNAYNPNPESVTQHFNDAVMRELATNSTRRGLRGKMRNQESSCLATNPIDRCFRCQPNWVHHRKKLATCAKGFGRHATGGKNGDFYVVTDPSDDDLVNPRNGTLRHAVIQDRPLWIVFAHDMLIRLTEELIMNSNKTIDGRGVNVQIAYGAGLTIQFVHNVIIHNIRIHDIKAGNGGMIRDSEEHYGLRTRSDGDGISIFGASNIWIDHVSMSNCMDGLIDAIEGSTAITISNCHFTQHNDVMLFGASDSFSGDAIMQITVAFNHFGKGLVQRMPRCRWGFVHVVNNDYTHWMMYAVGGSQHPTILSQGNRFIAPPTLFAKEVTKREYSPEPVWQQWSWRSEGDLMANGAFFVESGAPITKSYGDLIKAKPGSFVTRLTRFAGSRPCVPNKPC
;
A
#
# COMPACT_ATOMS: atom_id res chain seq x y z
N MET A 1 70.93 -46.43 -2.05
CA MET A 1 69.86 -45.78 -2.85
C MET A 1 68.65 -45.72 -1.92
N MET A 2 68.63 -44.74 -1.00
CA MET A 2 68.17 -43.36 -1.21
C MET A 2 66.64 -43.33 -1.23
N GLU A 3 65.99 -43.03 -0.10
CA GLU A 3 65.72 -41.68 0.47
C GLU A 3 64.47 -41.04 -0.18
N GLY A 4 63.58 -40.34 0.53
CA GLY A 4 63.47 -40.15 1.98
C GLY A 4 62.37 -39.13 2.35
N ARG A 5 61.80 -39.34 3.56
CA ARG A 5 61.50 -38.33 4.60
C ARG A 5 60.50 -37.16 4.37
N ILE A 6 59.51 -37.11 5.29
CA ILE A 6 59.19 -36.04 6.29
C ILE A 6 58.62 -34.70 5.74
N GLY A 7 57.62 -34.05 6.37
CA GLY A 7 57.13 -34.25 7.73
C GLY A 7 55.77 -33.61 8.10
N GLU A 8 55.54 -33.53 9.41
CA GLU A 8 54.24 -33.42 10.10
C GLU A 8 53.95 -32.03 10.71
N SER A 9 52.80 -31.96 11.40
CA SER A 9 52.39 -31.00 12.45
C SER A 9 51.87 -29.62 12.00
N SER A 10 50.90 -29.00 12.67
CA SER A 10 49.99 -29.39 13.77
C SER A 10 48.57 -28.84 13.44
N GLY A 11 47.44 -29.24 14.03
CA GLY A 11 47.23 -29.96 15.29
C GLY A 11 46.55 -29.05 16.32
N MET A 12 45.25 -28.77 16.17
CA MET A 12 44.38 -28.41 17.30
C MET A 12 42.90 -28.70 16.97
N ALA A 13 42.40 -29.84 17.45
CA ALA A 13 40.97 -30.09 17.59
C ALA A 13 40.59 -29.79 19.04
N VAL A 14 39.51 -29.02 19.25
CA VAL A 14 38.90 -28.84 20.57
C VAL A 14 37.52 -29.48 20.54
N LEU A 15 37.46 -30.68 21.10
CA LEU A 15 36.21 -31.28 21.58
C LEU A 15 35.82 -30.55 22.88
N PHE A 16 34.56 -30.14 22.99
CA PHE A 16 33.92 -30.07 24.31
C PHE A 16 32.57 -30.76 24.27
N THR A 17 32.28 -31.41 25.38
CA THR A 17 31.28 -32.46 25.55
C THR A 17 29.89 -31.91 25.85
N THR A 18 28.89 -32.71 25.50
CA THR A 18 27.51 -32.59 25.97
C THR A 18 27.39 -32.91 27.46
N ASP A 19 26.60 -32.12 28.19
CA ASP A 19 25.76 -32.44 29.36
C ASP A 19 25.03 -31.11 29.74
N GLY A 20 23.85 -31.04 30.34
CA GLY A 20 22.94 -32.09 30.82
C GLY A 20 21.93 -31.51 31.82
N ILE A 21 20.81 -30.97 31.32
CA ILE A 21 19.47 -30.76 31.95
C ILE A 21 19.38 -30.40 33.46
N CYS A 22 18.65 -29.32 33.78
CA CYS A 22 17.78 -29.28 34.96
C CYS A 22 16.57 -28.35 34.74
N THR A 23 15.38 -28.75 35.22
CA THR A 23 14.08 -28.12 34.89
C THR A 23 13.28 -27.69 36.13
N ASN A 24 12.52 -26.59 35.96
CA ASN A 24 11.30 -26.21 36.70
C ASN A 24 11.39 -25.77 38.18
N ALA A 25 10.93 -24.55 38.42
CA ALA A 25 10.13 -24.17 39.59
C ALA A 25 8.98 -23.26 39.10
N ILE A 26 7.77 -23.43 39.66
CA ILE A 26 6.51 -22.83 39.19
C ILE A 26 6.12 -21.60 40.04
N GLU A 27 5.24 -20.78 39.47
CA GLU A 27 4.64 -19.55 39.97
C GLU A 27 4.08 -19.59 41.42
N ALA A 28 4.20 -18.43 42.10
CA ALA A 28 3.23 -17.92 43.08
C ALA A 28 3.32 -16.38 43.10
N LEU A 29 2.37 -15.64 42.51
CA LEU A 29 1.13 -15.13 43.13
C LEU A 29 1.32 -13.96 44.14
N LEU A 30 1.36 -12.75 43.58
CA LEU A 30 0.56 -11.56 43.91
C LEU A 30 0.19 -11.21 45.38
N ALA A 31 0.71 -10.03 45.80
CA ALA A 31 0.06 -9.00 46.63
C ALA A 31 -0.19 -9.27 48.15
N PRO A 32 -0.53 -8.24 48.97
CA PRO A 32 -0.09 -6.84 49.00
C PRO A 32 0.44 -6.40 50.40
N GLY A 33 1.09 -5.23 50.56
CA GLY A 33 1.21 -4.60 51.89
C GLY A 33 2.37 -3.61 52.14
N SER A 34 2.00 -2.39 52.51
CA SER A 34 2.78 -1.24 52.99
C SER A 34 4.06 -1.48 53.80
N PHE A 35 5.08 -0.64 53.58
CA PHE A 35 5.82 0.02 54.67
C PHE A 35 6.32 1.41 54.27
N ALA A 36 6.39 2.33 55.23
CA ALA A 36 6.74 3.74 55.03
C ALA A 36 8.22 4.03 55.31
N GLY A 37 8.77 5.07 54.67
CA GLY A 37 10.10 5.62 54.95
C GLY A 37 10.42 6.75 53.97
N GLY A 38 10.55 8.00 54.45
CA GLY A 38 10.70 9.18 53.60
C GLY A 38 12.11 9.77 53.56
N CYS A 39 12.33 10.66 52.58
CA CYS A 39 13.11 11.91 52.56
C CYS A 39 14.50 11.97 53.28
N PRO A 40 15.49 12.71 52.72
CA PRO A 40 15.28 14.03 52.12
C PRO A 40 16.07 14.36 50.82
N GLY A 41 15.61 15.38 50.11
CA GLY A 41 16.41 16.11 49.12
C GLY A 41 16.88 17.47 49.68
N PRO A 42 17.80 18.18 48.99
CA PRO A 42 18.14 19.56 49.28
C PRO A 42 17.54 20.55 48.25
N GLN A 43 17.33 21.79 48.68
CA GLN A 43 16.81 22.91 47.90
C GLN A 43 17.74 24.13 48.06
N PHE A 44 17.61 25.13 47.17
CA PHE A 44 18.38 26.40 47.08
C PHE A 44 19.82 26.28 46.53
N MET A 45 20.38 27.26 45.81
CA MET A 45 20.02 28.70 45.67
C MET A 45 20.22 29.22 44.22
N VAL A 46 19.72 30.43 43.92
CA VAL A 46 19.81 31.11 42.60
C VAL A 46 20.84 32.25 42.63
N ASN A 47 21.68 32.39 41.59
CA ASN A 47 21.99 33.69 40.95
C ASN A 47 22.89 33.59 39.69
N SER A 48 22.82 34.63 38.85
CA SER A 48 23.47 34.79 37.54
C SER A 48 24.99 35.06 37.61
N ASP A 49 25.77 34.60 36.62
CA ASP A 49 26.07 35.41 35.43
C ASP A 49 26.73 34.59 34.30
N GLY A 50 26.67 35.09 33.06
CA GLY A 50 26.88 34.27 31.85
C GLY A 50 28.26 34.35 31.19
N THR A 51 28.50 33.45 30.23
CA THR A 51 29.56 33.59 29.20
C THR A 51 29.22 32.80 27.94
N HIS A 52 29.60 33.31 26.76
CA HIS A 52 29.33 32.70 25.46
C HIS A 52 30.44 31.71 25.03
N GLY A 53 30.04 30.53 24.52
CA GLY A 53 30.92 29.63 23.76
C GLY A 53 30.81 29.86 22.25
N ASN A 54 31.94 29.81 21.54
CA ASN A 54 32.06 30.15 20.12
C ASN A 54 31.40 29.14 19.15
N SER A 55 30.92 29.65 18.02
CA SER A 55 30.58 28.88 16.83
C SER A 55 31.59 29.20 15.72
N LEU A 56 32.21 28.17 15.15
CA LEU A 56 33.16 28.27 14.03
C LEU A 56 32.43 28.51 12.70
N LYS A 57 33.01 29.39 11.87
CA LYS A 57 32.56 29.65 10.49
C LYS A 57 33.35 28.81 9.47
N PHE A 58 32.62 28.22 8.53
CA PHE A 58 32.97 27.96 7.13
C PHE A 58 31.63 28.15 6.37
N GLY A 59 31.53 28.62 5.14
CA GLY A 59 32.48 29.14 4.15
C GLY A 59 31.66 29.27 2.87
N LEU A 60 31.50 30.47 2.31
CA LEU A 60 30.59 30.75 1.19
C LEU A 60 31.21 30.35 -0.16
N GLU A 61 30.35 29.95 -1.10
CA GLU A 61 30.43 30.40 -2.50
C GLU A 61 29.07 30.19 -3.19
N GLU A 62 28.34 31.29 -3.41
CA GLU A 62 27.24 31.39 -4.38
C GLU A 62 27.72 32.34 -5.49
N THR A 63 27.52 31.98 -6.75
CA THR A 63 27.88 32.80 -7.91
C THR A 63 26.92 33.99 -8.06
N ALA A 64 27.47 35.13 -8.45
CA ALA A 64 26.76 36.41 -8.52
C ALA A 64 25.77 36.50 -9.70
N ASP A 65 24.71 37.29 -9.48
CA ASP A 65 24.19 38.24 -10.46
C ASP A 65 24.10 39.59 -9.73
N ASP A 66 24.66 40.64 -10.33
CA ASP A 66 24.67 42.01 -9.78
C ASP A 66 23.34 42.72 -10.07
N ASP A 67 22.84 43.48 -9.08
CA ASP A 67 22.15 44.75 -9.34
C ASP A 67 22.35 45.69 -8.14
N LEU A 68 22.66 46.96 -8.44
CA LEU A 68 23.18 47.96 -7.50
C LEU A 68 22.07 48.69 -6.72
N ASP A 69 22.31 48.98 -5.43
CA ASP A 69 21.94 50.27 -4.79
C ASP A 69 22.54 50.42 -3.37
N GLU A 70 23.11 51.59 -3.06
CA GLU A 70 23.55 52.03 -1.71
C GLU A 70 22.42 52.86 -1.02
N TYR A 71 22.33 53.08 0.30
CA TYR A 71 23.23 52.98 1.46
C TYR A 71 22.37 52.84 2.75
N PRO A 72 22.92 52.86 3.99
CA PRO A 72 24.22 52.41 4.51
C PRO A 72 24.06 51.38 5.67
N GLN A 73 25.14 50.70 6.07
CA GLN A 73 25.08 49.74 7.18
C GLN A 73 24.96 50.36 8.58
N ARG A 74 24.29 49.64 9.50
CA ARG A 74 24.56 49.70 10.95
C ARG A 74 24.62 48.28 11.54
N PRO A 75 25.66 47.89 12.29
CA PRO A 75 25.72 46.59 12.95
C PRO A 75 24.83 46.60 14.21
N GLY A 76 23.69 45.90 14.15
CA GLY A 76 22.67 45.91 15.21
C GLY A 76 22.24 44.51 15.63
N LYS A 77 22.33 44.24 16.94
CA LYS A 77 21.85 43.04 17.66
C LYS A 77 20.50 42.55 17.11
N LYS A 78 20.29 41.22 17.05
CA LYS A 78 19.03 40.55 16.62
C LYS A 78 17.79 41.26 17.21
N ARG A 79 17.16 42.17 16.46
CA ARG A 79 15.94 42.86 16.89
C ARG A 79 14.80 41.85 16.95
N ARG A 80 14.33 41.57 18.16
CA ARG A 80 13.05 40.89 18.41
C ARG A 80 11.95 41.75 17.79
N LEU A 81 10.97 41.13 17.15
CA LEU A 81 9.80 41.83 16.62
C LEU A 81 9.08 42.56 17.77
N THR A 82 8.55 43.76 17.48
CA THR A 82 7.75 44.51 18.46
C THR A 82 6.42 43.80 18.75
N ALA A 83 5.75 44.14 19.86
CA ALA A 83 4.45 43.55 20.20
C ALA A 83 3.45 43.77 19.05
N ASP A 84 3.34 45.02 18.58
CA ASP A 84 2.46 45.44 17.49
C ASP A 84 2.77 44.69 16.18
N GLN A 85 4.05 44.47 15.86
CA GLN A 85 4.46 43.66 14.70
C GLN A 85 4.04 42.19 14.85
N VAL A 86 4.11 41.62 16.05
CA VAL A 86 3.64 40.25 16.30
C VAL A 86 2.13 40.17 16.23
N GLU A 87 1.39 41.10 16.85
CA GLU A 87 -0.07 41.13 16.83
C GLU A 87 -0.62 41.26 15.40
N PHE A 88 -0.02 42.12 14.58
CA PHE A 88 -0.41 42.27 13.17
C PHE A 88 -0.12 41.00 12.35
N LEU A 89 0.99 40.30 12.63
CA LEU A 89 1.30 39.02 12.02
C LEU A 89 0.37 37.90 12.50
N GLU A 90 -0.08 37.92 13.77
CA GLU A 90 -1.04 36.95 14.31
C GLU A 90 -2.44 37.13 13.73
N LYS A 91 -2.96 38.37 13.67
CA LYS A 91 -4.22 38.68 12.98
C LYS A 91 -4.19 38.25 11.50
N ASN A 92 -3.07 38.44 10.82
CA ASN A 92 -2.90 37.98 9.44
C ASN A 92 -2.81 36.45 9.32
N PHE A 93 -2.21 35.77 10.29
CA PHE A 93 -2.10 34.32 10.33
C PHE A 93 -3.45 33.63 10.56
N GLU A 94 -4.33 34.26 11.34
CA GLU A 94 -5.69 33.77 11.63
C GLU A 94 -6.59 33.84 10.39
N VAL A 95 -6.45 34.87 9.54
CA VAL A 95 -7.17 34.97 8.26
C VAL A 95 -6.72 33.91 7.26
N GLU A 96 -5.41 33.69 7.11
CA GLU A 96 -4.86 32.68 6.19
C GLU A 96 -3.45 32.25 6.63
N ASN A 97 -3.28 30.96 6.89
CA ASN A 97 -2.05 30.37 7.45
C ASN A 97 -0.92 30.14 6.41
N LYS A 98 -1.26 30.17 5.12
CA LYS A 98 -0.32 30.06 3.99
C LYS A 98 0.12 31.48 3.59
N LEU A 99 1.39 31.63 3.25
CA LEU A 99 1.99 32.93 2.96
C LEU A 99 2.46 32.96 1.51
N GLU A 100 1.62 33.50 0.62
CA GLU A 100 1.94 33.67 -0.80
C GLU A 100 3.02 34.74 -1.05
N PRO A 101 3.77 34.67 -2.18
CA PRO A 101 4.91 35.55 -2.45
C PRO A 101 4.58 37.05 -2.43
N GLU A 102 3.43 37.43 -2.99
CA GLU A 102 2.94 38.81 -3.11
C GLU A 102 2.52 39.34 -1.73
N ARG A 103 1.77 38.53 -0.98
CA ARG A 103 1.34 38.85 0.39
C ARG A 103 2.52 38.96 1.35
N LYS A 104 3.56 38.12 1.17
CA LYS A 104 4.84 38.24 1.90
C LYS A 104 5.54 39.58 1.65
N LEU A 105 5.52 40.08 0.41
CA LEU A 105 6.10 41.38 0.06
C LEU A 105 5.29 42.54 0.65
N GLN A 106 3.95 42.45 0.59
CA GLN A 106 3.05 43.44 1.19
C GLN A 106 3.22 43.51 2.72
N LEU A 107 3.15 42.39 3.43
CA LEU A 107 3.35 42.34 4.89
C LEU A 107 4.75 42.77 5.33
N ALA A 108 5.78 42.53 4.50
CA ALA A 108 7.13 43.02 4.75
C ALA A 108 7.21 44.55 4.65
N LYS A 109 6.56 45.13 3.64
CA LYS A 109 6.46 46.58 3.43
C LYS A 109 5.72 47.28 4.57
N ASP A 110 4.53 46.77 4.92
CA ASP A 110 3.65 47.39 5.91
C ASP A 110 4.22 47.34 7.34
N LEU A 111 5.03 46.32 7.65
CA LEU A 111 5.67 46.16 8.96
C LEU A 111 7.10 46.72 9.05
N GLY A 112 7.67 47.21 7.94
CA GLY A 112 9.07 47.62 7.87
C GLY A 112 10.06 46.48 8.13
N LEU A 113 9.72 45.25 7.73
CA LEU A 113 10.49 44.03 7.98
C LEU A 113 11.09 43.47 6.69
N LYS A 114 12.19 42.71 6.78
CA LYS A 114 12.68 41.98 5.59
C LYS A 114 11.71 40.83 5.27
N PRO A 115 11.39 40.55 3.98
CA PRO A 115 10.51 39.43 3.59
C PRO A 115 10.89 38.07 4.18
N ARG A 116 12.20 37.84 4.39
CA ARG A 116 12.73 36.64 5.07
C ARG A 116 12.30 36.52 6.54
N GLN A 117 12.14 37.64 7.26
CA GLN A 117 11.68 37.63 8.66
C GLN A 117 10.20 37.24 8.77
N VAL A 118 9.36 37.79 7.88
CA VAL A 118 7.93 37.42 7.78
C VAL A 118 7.78 35.93 7.45
N ALA A 119 8.55 35.43 6.47
CA ALA A 119 8.54 34.02 6.09
C ALA A 119 8.95 33.08 7.26
N ILE A 120 10.04 33.39 7.96
CA ILE A 120 10.50 32.62 9.13
C ILE A 120 9.48 32.68 10.27
N TRP A 121 8.83 33.82 10.50
CA TRP A 121 7.79 33.95 11.51
C TRP A 121 6.59 33.07 11.20
N PHE A 122 6.06 33.11 9.97
CA PHE A 122 4.94 32.27 9.53
C PHE A 122 5.28 30.77 9.59
N GLN A 123 6.52 30.38 9.22
CA GLN A 123 6.99 29.00 9.36
C GLN A 123 6.98 28.54 10.84
N ASN A 124 7.57 29.34 11.74
CA ASN A 124 7.61 29.04 13.16
C ASN A 124 6.22 29.06 13.82
N ARG A 125 5.30 29.92 13.37
CA ARG A 125 3.90 29.95 13.84
C ARG A 125 3.15 28.71 13.37
N ARG A 126 3.29 28.28 12.10
CA ARG A 126 2.72 27.00 11.62
C ARG A 126 3.27 25.80 12.38
N ALA A 127 4.56 25.75 12.69
CA ALA A 127 5.16 24.66 13.45
C ALA A 127 4.54 24.54 14.86
N ARG A 128 4.45 25.67 15.61
CA ARG A 128 3.79 25.71 16.93
C ARG A 128 2.29 25.41 16.86
N TRP A 129 1.59 25.88 15.83
CA TRP A 129 0.18 25.59 15.63
C TRP A 129 -0.05 24.08 15.40
N LYS A 130 0.75 23.44 14.54
CA LYS A 130 0.69 21.98 14.33
C LYS A 130 0.97 21.19 15.61
N ALA A 131 1.98 21.59 16.40
CA ALA A 131 2.27 20.94 17.67
C ALA A 131 1.06 21.00 18.63
N LYS A 132 0.45 22.19 18.80
CA LYS A 132 -0.72 22.37 19.66
C LYS A 132 -1.97 21.62 19.18
N GLN A 133 -2.16 21.48 17.86
CA GLN A 133 -3.23 20.65 17.31
C GLN A 133 -2.99 19.15 17.58
N LEU A 134 -1.73 18.70 17.52
CA LEU A 134 -1.36 17.31 17.83
C LEU A 134 -1.56 16.99 19.32
N GLU A 135 -1.19 17.91 20.22
CA GLU A 135 -1.48 17.80 21.67
C GLU A 135 -2.99 17.66 21.93
N LYS A 136 -3.81 18.54 21.36
CA LYS A 136 -5.28 18.47 21.49
C LYS A 136 -5.86 17.17 20.92
N GLY A 137 -5.33 16.70 19.79
CA GLY A 137 -5.71 15.42 19.18
C GLY A 137 -5.37 14.22 20.08
N TYR A 138 -4.19 14.23 20.70
CA TYR A 138 -3.77 13.21 21.65
C TYR A 138 -4.65 13.19 22.91
N GLU A 139 -4.97 14.36 23.48
CA GLU A 139 -5.88 14.46 24.63
C GLU A 139 -7.28 13.91 24.30
N SER A 140 -7.84 14.30 23.15
CA SER A 140 -9.15 13.81 22.69
C SER A 140 -9.16 12.29 22.46
N LEU A 141 -8.10 11.75 21.85
CA LEU A 141 -7.97 10.32 21.61
C LEU A 141 -7.82 9.54 22.92
N LYS A 142 -7.06 10.08 23.87
CA LYS A 142 -6.89 9.48 25.20
C LYS A 142 -8.21 9.41 25.97
N SER A 143 -9.01 10.48 25.99
CA SER A 143 -10.34 10.46 26.61
C SER A 143 -11.27 9.43 25.95
N SER A 144 -11.21 9.26 24.63
CA SER A 144 -11.97 8.23 23.92
C SER A 144 -11.53 6.81 24.29
N TYR A 145 -10.22 6.58 24.46
CA TYR A 145 -9.67 5.30 24.89
C TYR A 145 -10.07 4.96 26.32
N ASP A 146 -9.95 5.93 27.25
CA ASP A 146 -10.30 5.75 28.66
C ASP A 146 -11.80 5.45 28.82
N SER A 147 -12.68 6.05 28.00
CA SER A 147 -14.11 5.73 27.96
C SER A 147 -14.39 4.32 27.41
N LEU A 148 -13.81 3.97 26.26
CA LEU A 148 -14.02 2.66 25.63
C LEU A 148 -13.52 1.52 26.52
N LYS A 149 -12.44 1.74 27.26
CA LYS A 149 -11.92 0.80 28.25
C LYS A 149 -12.90 0.59 29.41
N LEU A 150 -13.51 1.67 29.91
CA LEU A 150 -14.52 1.57 30.97
C LEU A 150 -15.75 0.77 30.50
N ASP A 151 -16.21 0.99 29.27
CA ASP A 151 -17.33 0.24 28.68
C ASP A 151 -16.98 -1.24 28.49
N HIS A 152 -15.76 -1.55 28.05
CA HIS A 152 -15.26 -2.92 27.97
C HIS A 152 -15.24 -3.61 29.36
N ASP A 153 -14.69 -2.95 30.38
CA ASP A 153 -14.64 -3.46 31.76
C ASP A 153 -16.04 -3.64 32.38
N ASN A 154 -17.06 -2.92 31.89
CA ASN A 154 -18.46 -3.10 32.28
C ASN A 154 -19.11 -4.28 31.55
N LEU A 155 -18.90 -4.40 30.23
CA LEU A 155 -19.42 -5.51 29.42
C LEU A 155 -18.86 -6.87 29.87
N LEU A 156 -17.59 -6.94 30.31
CA LEU A 156 -17.02 -8.15 30.89
C LEU A 156 -17.80 -8.60 32.14
N LYS A 157 -18.11 -7.68 33.07
CA LYS A 157 -18.88 -7.98 34.29
C LYS A 157 -20.32 -8.40 33.99
N GLU A 158 -20.96 -7.79 32.98
CA GLU A 158 -22.29 -8.20 32.55
C GLU A 158 -22.27 -9.60 31.91
N ASN A 159 -21.23 -9.92 31.13
CA ASN A 159 -21.06 -11.25 30.55
C ASN A 159 -20.84 -12.33 31.63
N GLU A 160 -19.96 -12.09 32.61
CA GLU A 160 -19.77 -12.97 33.77
C GLU A 160 -21.08 -13.19 34.55
N LYS A 161 -21.86 -12.12 34.78
CA LYS A 161 -23.16 -12.20 35.44
C LYS A 161 -24.18 -13.02 34.64
N LEU A 162 -24.26 -12.80 33.32
CA LEU A 162 -25.16 -13.56 32.44
C LEU A 162 -24.76 -15.03 32.35
N GLN A 163 -23.46 -15.35 32.32
CA GLN A 163 -22.98 -16.74 32.38
C GLN A 163 -23.40 -17.42 33.69
N ALA A 164 -23.26 -16.74 34.83
CA ALA A 164 -23.72 -17.25 36.12
C ALA A 164 -25.25 -17.46 36.17
N GLU A 165 -26.02 -16.56 35.57
CA GLU A 165 -27.48 -16.68 35.48
C GLU A 165 -27.91 -17.83 34.54
N VAL A 166 -27.24 -18.01 33.40
CA VAL A 166 -27.44 -19.16 32.49
C VAL A 166 -27.17 -20.47 33.23
N VAL A 167 -26.03 -20.60 33.93
CA VAL A 167 -25.73 -21.81 34.73
C VAL A 167 -26.80 -22.06 35.80
N LEU A 168 -27.25 -21.03 36.50
CA LEU A 168 -28.31 -21.15 37.49
C LEU A 168 -29.64 -21.62 36.86
N LEU A 169 -30.07 -21.03 35.74
CA LEU A 169 -31.29 -21.41 35.04
C LEU A 169 -31.21 -22.83 34.47
N THR A 170 -30.07 -23.22 33.88
CA THR A 170 -29.81 -24.60 33.44
C THR A 170 -29.93 -25.58 34.61
N SER A 171 -29.39 -25.25 35.79
CA SER A 171 -29.49 -26.12 36.96
C SER A 171 -30.93 -26.28 37.48
N LYS A 172 -31.78 -25.25 37.35
CA LYS A 172 -33.20 -25.31 37.72
C LYS A 172 -34.03 -26.13 36.74
N LEU A 173 -33.81 -25.95 35.43
CA LEU A 173 -34.50 -26.76 34.41
C LEU A 173 -34.21 -28.26 34.58
N LEU A 174 -32.96 -28.62 34.92
CA LEU A 174 -32.54 -29.99 35.25
C LEU A 174 -33.12 -30.54 36.58
N GLN A 175 -33.70 -29.68 37.44
CA GLN A 175 -34.46 -30.08 38.62
C GLN A 175 -35.95 -30.23 38.28
N GLU A 176 -36.53 -29.31 37.51
CA GLU A 176 -37.93 -29.39 37.06
C GLU A 176 -38.18 -30.63 36.17
N GLU A 177 -37.22 -31.05 35.35
CA GLU A 177 -37.25 -32.32 34.60
C GLU A 177 -37.19 -33.58 35.48
N LYS A 178 -36.79 -33.47 36.76
CA LYS A 178 -36.79 -34.61 37.71
C LYS A 178 -38.07 -34.72 38.54
N ASP A 179 -38.76 -33.61 38.78
CA ASP A 179 -40.02 -33.60 39.52
C ASP A 179 -41.24 -33.86 38.61
N GLY A 180 -41.11 -33.67 37.29
CA GLY A 180 -42.12 -34.03 36.29
C GLY A 180 -41.88 -35.40 35.64
N SER A 181 -42.39 -36.49 36.23
CA SER A 181 -42.25 -37.84 35.63
C SER A 181 -43.25 -38.14 34.50
N SER A 182 -42.80 -38.94 33.53
CA SER A 182 -43.54 -39.60 32.43
C SER A 182 -43.76 -38.81 31.12
N TRP A 183 -42.89 -38.99 30.12
CA TRP A 183 -43.02 -40.02 29.06
C TRP A 183 -41.74 -40.07 28.19
N GLU A 184 -41.64 -41.03 27.25
CA GLU A 184 -40.36 -41.61 26.81
C GLU A 184 -39.57 -40.89 25.69
N SER A 185 -38.24 -41.03 25.78
CA SER A 185 -37.28 -41.15 24.68
C SER A 185 -37.06 -39.98 23.70
N PHE A 186 -36.15 -39.06 24.07
CA PHE A 186 -35.27 -38.42 23.08
C PHE A 186 -33.92 -39.13 23.06
N GLN A 187 -33.50 -39.60 21.88
CA GLN A 187 -32.18 -40.20 21.68
C GLN A 187 -31.41 -39.41 20.62
N LEU A 188 -30.56 -38.48 21.07
CA LEU A 188 -29.51 -37.89 20.25
C LEU A 188 -28.19 -38.03 21.01
N ARG A 189 -27.30 -38.87 20.47
CA ARG A 189 -26.03 -39.20 21.11
C ARG A 189 -25.04 -38.07 20.91
N ILE A 190 -24.49 -37.56 22.01
CA ILE A 190 -23.09 -37.12 22.04
C ILE A 190 -22.44 -37.93 23.15
N CYS A 191 -21.45 -38.77 22.80
CA CYS A 191 -20.74 -39.58 23.77
C CYS A 191 -19.65 -38.75 24.46
N PRO A 192 -19.56 -38.74 25.79
CA PRO A 192 -18.42 -38.17 26.51
C PRO A 192 -17.22 -39.13 26.50
N ASP A 193 -16.05 -38.50 26.43
CA ASP A 193 -14.65 -38.95 26.55
C ASP A 193 -14.29 -40.37 27.04
N LYS A 194 -13.09 -40.79 26.58
CA LYS A 194 -12.14 -41.49 27.45
C LYS A 194 -10.79 -40.77 27.55
N LEU A 195 -10.71 -39.95 28.59
CA LEU A 195 -9.49 -39.60 29.33
C LEU A 195 -8.75 -40.87 29.81
N GLN A 196 -7.41 -40.83 29.91
CA GLN A 196 -6.50 -41.36 30.97
C GLN A 196 -5.01 -41.39 30.46
N PRO A 197 -3.97 -41.42 31.33
CA PRO A 197 -2.89 -40.41 31.23
C PRO A 197 -1.43 -40.91 31.09
N GLY A 198 -0.53 -39.99 30.69
CA GLY A 198 0.95 -40.11 30.73
C GLY A 198 1.54 -40.80 29.50
N LEU A 199 2.52 -40.25 28.75
CA LEU A 199 3.73 -39.55 29.20
C LEU A 199 4.34 -38.69 28.07
N ALA A 200 4.86 -37.50 28.42
CA ALA A 200 5.88 -36.68 27.73
C ALA A 200 5.90 -36.47 26.18
N ALA A 201 5.61 -35.23 25.76
CA ALA A 201 6.41 -34.48 24.77
C ALA A 201 6.22 -32.96 24.97
N GLN A 202 7.28 -32.17 24.79
CA GLN A 202 7.26 -30.70 24.95
C GLN A 202 6.66 -30.00 23.71
N VAL A 203 6.07 -28.80 23.88
CA VAL A 203 6.43 -27.57 23.14
C VAL A 203 5.61 -26.35 23.61
N MET A 204 6.37 -25.31 23.98
CA MET A 204 6.14 -23.85 23.91
C MET A 204 4.72 -23.25 23.72
N LEU A 205 4.35 -22.36 24.65
CA LEU A 205 3.30 -21.35 24.48
C LEU A 205 3.63 -20.36 23.34
N CYS A 206 2.60 -19.89 22.64
CA CYS A 206 2.47 -18.48 22.26
C CYS A 206 1.00 -18.04 22.43
N LYS A 207 0.80 -16.88 23.04
CA LYS A 207 -0.52 -16.23 23.13
C LYS A 207 -0.91 -15.66 21.77
N GLN A 208 -2.21 -15.63 21.51
CA GLN A 208 -2.82 -14.90 20.42
C GLN A 208 -3.61 -13.74 21.06
N GLU A 209 -3.20 -12.49 20.77
CA GLU A 209 -3.87 -11.27 21.24
C GLU A 209 -4.37 -10.49 20.02
N ASP A 210 -5.56 -9.89 20.16
CA ASP A 210 -6.37 -9.46 19.02
C ASP A 210 -5.93 -8.14 18.35
N PHE A 211 -6.28 -8.04 17.07
CA PHE A 211 -5.98 -6.92 16.19
C PHE A 211 -6.82 -5.69 16.56
N SER A 212 -6.17 -4.53 16.68
CA SER A 212 -6.84 -3.22 16.63
C SER A 212 -6.58 -2.53 15.30
N SER A 213 -7.62 -2.48 14.46
CA SER A 213 -7.66 -1.56 13.31
C SER A 213 -8.10 -0.19 13.80
N ALA A 214 -7.30 0.84 13.52
CA ALA A 214 -7.66 2.22 13.82
C ALA A 214 -8.06 2.95 12.54
N ASN A 215 -9.32 3.39 12.46
CA ASN A 215 -9.63 4.76 12.05
C ASN A 215 -11.06 5.14 12.47
N SER A 216 -11.17 6.29 13.13
CA SER A 216 -12.43 6.84 13.64
C SER A 216 -13.07 7.76 12.60
N ALA A 217 -14.38 7.62 12.38
CA ALA A 217 -15.19 8.58 11.66
C ALA A 217 -15.96 9.44 12.69
N VAL A 218 -15.57 10.71 12.83
CA VAL A 218 -16.29 11.67 13.66
C VAL A 218 -17.49 12.20 12.88
N LEU A 219 -18.70 11.89 13.38
CA LEU A 219 -19.93 12.56 12.96
C LEU A 219 -20.14 13.80 13.83
N GLU A 220 -20.12 14.99 13.24
CA GLU A 220 -20.63 16.19 13.89
C GLU A 220 -22.16 16.18 13.88
N SER A 221 -22.78 16.24 15.07
CA SER A 221 -24.21 16.47 15.23
C SER A 221 -24.49 17.92 15.62
N GLU A 222 -25.39 18.58 14.90
CA GLU A 222 -25.82 19.94 15.20
C GLU A 222 -26.57 20.01 16.54
N SER A 223 -26.49 21.17 17.20
CA SER A 223 -27.03 21.40 18.55
C SER A 223 -28.52 21.80 18.55
N PRO A 224 -29.28 21.48 19.61
CA PRO A 224 -30.68 21.91 19.76
C PRO A 224 -30.80 23.23 20.53
N GLN A 225 -31.83 24.05 20.20
CA GLN A 225 -32.32 25.12 21.08
C GLN A 225 -33.85 25.22 21.10
N HIS A 226 -34.38 25.58 22.29
CA HIS A 226 -35.79 25.72 22.66
C HIS A 226 -36.58 26.79 21.89
N VAL A 227 -37.91 26.64 21.86
CA VAL A 227 -38.85 27.60 22.48
C VAL A 227 -40.17 26.92 22.92
N ASP A 228 -40.96 27.65 23.71
CA ASP A 228 -41.88 27.16 24.76
C ASP A 228 -43.39 27.22 24.42
N ASP A 229 -44.21 26.77 25.39
CA ASP A 229 -45.62 27.13 25.70
C ASP A 229 -46.83 26.64 24.85
N GLY A 230 -47.94 26.27 25.55
CA GLY A 230 -49.26 26.86 25.19
C GLY A 230 -50.57 26.04 25.06
N ILE A 231 -50.99 25.24 26.06
CA ILE A 231 -52.39 25.23 26.61
C ILE A 231 -53.66 24.85 25.75
N ILE A 232 -54.31 23.73 26.14
CA ILE A 232 -55.80 23.46 26.29
C ILE A 232 -56.68 23.44 24.99
N TYR A 233 -57.82 22.73 24.78
CA TYR A 233 -58.82 21.88 25.51
C TYR A 233 -59.09 20.55 24.71
N GLY A 234 -59.99 19.59 25.01
CA GLY A 234 -60.89 19.34 26.17
C GLY A 234 -62.21 18.58 25.82
N GLY A 235 -62.57 17.50 26.54
CA GLY A 235 -63.85 16.74 26.45
C GLY A 235 -63.72 15.29 25.90
N GLY A 236 -64.50 14.27 26.30
CA GLY A 236 -65.54 14.22 27.34
C GLY A 236 -66.42 12.94 27.33
N LYS A 237 -66.05 11.93 28.14
CA LYS A 237 -66.88 10.81 28.68
C LYS A 237 -67.65 9.86 27.74
N LYS A 238 -67.41 8.55 27.92
CA LYS A 238 -68.49 7.56 28.22
C LYS A 238 -67.96 6.39 29.06
N LYS A 239 -68.85 5.81 29.88
CA LYS A 239 -68.57 4.78 30.90
C LYS A 239 -68.58 3.37 30.30
N THR A 240 -67.87 2.41 30.92
CA THR A 240 -68.41 1.19 31.57
C THR A 240 -67.26 0.43 32.27
N THR A 241 -67.56 -0.39 33.26
CA THR A 241 -66.62 -0.89 34.28
C THR A 241 -66.82 -2.41 34.50
N ILE A 242 -65.72 -3.18 34.58
CA ILE A 242 -65.63 -4.61 34.98
C ILE A 242 -66.25 -5.59 33.93
N SER A 243 -65.72 -6.79 33.61
CA SER A 243 -64.86 -7.73 34.36
C SER A 243 -63.81 -8.48 33.52
N PHE A 244 -62.91 -9.17 34.23
CA PHE A 244 -61.88 -10.11 33.74
C PHE A 244 -62.34 -11.20 32.75
N THR A 245 -61.53 -11.44 31.71
CA THR A 245 -61.11 -12.79 31.27
C THR A 245 -59.61 -12.77 30.99
N MET A 246 -58.91 -13.86 31.31
CA MET A 246 -57.44 -13.95 31.25
C MET A 246 -57.02 -14.80 30.05
N GLU A 247 -56.61 -14.17 28.94
CA GLU A 247 -56.01 -14.86 27.78
C GLU A 247 -54.50 -14.64 27.72
N TYR A 248 -53.75 -15.73 27.88
CA TYR A 248 -52.30 -15.78 27.66
C TYR A 248 -52.00 -15.69 26.15
N ARG A 249 -51.09 -14.80 25.72
CA ARG A 249 -50.58 -14.76 24.33
C ARG A 249 -49.05 -14.81 24.30
N PRO A 250 -48.43 -15.70 23.50
CA PRO A 250 -46.98 -15.83 23.43
C PRO A 250 -46.38 -14.71 22.56
N ARG A 251 -45.58 -13.82 23.16
CA ARG A 251 -44.85 -12.77 22.43
C ARG A 251 -43.37 -12.59 22.82
N PHE A 252 -42.80 -13.51 23.59
CA PHE A 252 -41.39 -13.45 24.00
C PHE A 252 -40.41 -14.28 23.14
N PHE A 253 -40.91 -15.16 22.25
CA PHE A 253 -40.05 -16.02 21.42
C PHE A 253 -39.65 -15.45 20.04
N PHE A 254 -40.16 -14.26 19.66
CA PHE A 254 -39.86 -13.65 18.35
C PHE A 254 -38.84 -12.50 18.39
N LEU A 255 -38.42 -12.06 19.58
CA LEU A 255 -37.44 -10.96 19.74
C LEU A 255 -36.00 -11.45 19.98
N SER A 256 -35.81 -12.65 20.53
CA SER A 256 -34.46 -13.24 20.73
C SER A 256 -33.79 -13.67 19.42
N LEU A 257 -34.57 -14.13 18.44
CA LEU A 257 -34.08 -14.56 17.12
C LEU A 257 -33.58 -13.40 16.26
N VAL A 258 -34.07 -12.17 16.49
CA VAL A 258 -33.60 -10.97 15.78
C VAL A 258 -32.28 -10.46 16.37
N PHE A 259 -32.11 -10.51 17.69
CA PHE A 259 -30.89 -10.03 18.34
C PHE A 259 -29.67 -10.93 18.14
N LEU A 260 -29.86 -12.25 18.08
CA LEU A 260 -28.79 -13.20 17.73
C LEU A 260 -28.35 -13.08 16.26
N ALA A 261 -29.22 -12.60 15.37
CA ALA A 261 -28.83 -12.28 14.00
C ALA A 261 -27.96 -11.01 13.93
N SER A 262 -28.29 -9.95 14.67
CA SER A 262 -27.53 -8.69 14.64
C SER A 262 -26.13 -8.78 15.26
N ALA A 263 -25.92 -9.64 16.25
CA ALA A 263 -24.60 -9.80 16.91
C ALA A 263 -23.55 -10.51 16.04
N ALA A 264 -23.94 -11.13 14.93
CA ALA A 264 -23.03 -11.80 13.99
C ALA A 264 -22.41 -10.85 12.93
N PHE A 265 -22.87 -9.60 12.83
CA PHE A 265 -22.52 -8.70 11.72
C PHE A 265 -21.40 -7.68 11.99
N THR A 266 -20.80 -7.66 13.18
CA THR A 266 -19.87 -6.57 13.58
C THR A 266 -18.39 -6.96 13.68
N SER A 267 -17.98 -8.15 13.25
CA SER A 267 -16.56 -8.56 13.24
C SER A 267 -16.18 -9.61 12.18
N ALA A 268 -16.78 -9.54 10.99
CA ALA A 268 -16.50 -10.45 9.88
C ALA A 268 -16.06 -9.71 8.60
N HIS A 269 -15.01 -10.19 7.94
CA HIS A 269 -14.75 -9.81 6.55
C HIS A 269 -15.88 -10.37 5.67
N ILE A 270 -16.48 -9.54 4.81
CA ILE A 270 -17.58 -9.96 3.93
C ILE A 270 -17.15 -11.11 2.99
N ALA A 271 -15.86 -11.17 2.63
CA ALA A 271 -15.28 -12.27 1.85
C ALA A 271 -15.29 -13.64 2.57
N ASP A 272 -15.40 -13.69 3.90
CA ASP A 272 -15.42 -14.94 4.66
C ASP A 272 -16.79 -15.63 4.66
N TYR A 273 -17.86 -14.96 4.20
CA TYR A 273 -19.19 -15.55 4.04
C TYR A 273 -19.65 -15.72 2.59
N ASP A 274 -18.89 -15.18 1.64
CA ASP A 274 -19.19 -15.27 0.22
C ASP A 274 -18.49 -16.51 -0.39
N GLU A 275 -19.24 -17.60 -0.55
CA GLU A 275 -18.74 -18.88 -1.08
C GLU A 275 -18.14 -18.75 -2.49
N PHE A 276 -18.66 -17.84 -3.31
CA PHE A 276 -18.10 -17.58 -4.65
C PHE A 276 -16.71 -16.95 -4.53
N TRP A 277 -16.56 -15.95 -3.66
CA TRP A 277 -15.27 -15.30 -3.40
C TRP A 277 -14.26 -16.21 -2.72
N GLN A 278 -14.67 -17.08 -1.79
CA GLN A 278 -13.80 -18.13 -1.23
C GLN A 278 -13.27 -19.09 -2.31
N LYS A 279 -14.15 -19.59 -3.19
CA LYS A 279 -13.76 -20.45 -4.32
C LYS A 279 -12.82 -19.74 -5.29
N LYS A 280 -13.12 -18.47 -5.61
CA LYS A 280 -12.30 -17.60 -6.47
C LYS A 280 -10.90 -17.40 -5.87
N ALA A 281 -10.79 -17.11 -4.57
CA ALA A 281 -9.52 -16.98 -3.85
C ALA A 281 -8.71 -18.30 -3.82
N ALA A 282 -9.36 -19.44 -3.57
CA ALA A 282 -8.70 -20.74 -3.55
C ALA A 282 -8.14 -21.12 -4.94
N LEU A 283 -8.91 -20.86 -6.01
CA LEU A 283 -8.47 -21.06 -7.38
C LEU A 283 -7.31 -20.11 -7.75
N ALA A 284 -7.43 -18.82 -7.40
CA ALA A 284 -6.39 -17.84 -7.64
C ALA A 284 -5.06 -18.18 -6.94
N ARG A 285 -5.12 -18.71 -5.72
CA ARG A 285 -3.96 -19.24 -4.99
C ARG A 285 -3.30 -20.41 -5.72
N SER A 286 -4.09 -21.31 -6.32
CA SER A 286 -3.55 -22.37 -7.20
C SER A 286 -2.83 -21.79 -8.43
N HIS A 287 -3.42 -20.79 -9.09
CA HIS A 287 -2.77 -20.11 -10.22
C HIS A 287 -1.49 -19.37 -9.82
N ALA A 288 -1.46 -18.72 -8.64
CA ALA A 288 -0.27 -18.07 -8.11
C ALA A 288 0.87 -19.08 -7.86
N ASN A 289 0.58 -20.21 -7.20
CA ASN A 289 1.55 -21.29 -6.99
C ASN A 289 2.07 -21.89 -8.30
N ASN A 290 1.22 -22.03 -9.32
CA ASN A 290 1.61 -22.51 -10.64
C ASN A 290 2.43 -21.48 -11.46
N ALA A 291 2.29 -20.19 -11.15
CA ALA A 291 2.99 -19.09 -11.81
C ALA A 291 4.35 -18.74 -11.15
N TYR A 292 4.50 -19.09 -9.87
CA TYR A 292 5.74 -18.93 -9.11
C TYR A 292 6.91 -19.68 -9.75
N ASN A 293 8.06 -19.02 -9.90
CA ASN A 293 9.29 -19.65 -10.39
C ASN A 293 10.29 -19.86 -9.24
N PRO A 294 10.65 -21.11 -8.88
CA PRO A 294 11.61 -21.38 -7.81
C PRO A 294 13.06 -20.97 -8.13
N ASN A 295 13.34 -20.55 -9.38
CA ASN A 295 14.62 -20.00 -9.82
C ASN A 295 14.38 -18.59 -10.43
N PRO A 296 14.14 -17.56 -9.60
CA PRO A 296 13.86 -16.21 -10.09
C PRO A 296 15.01 -15.62 -10.93
N GLU A 297 16.26 -16.00 -10.65
CA GLU A 297 17.45 -15.56 -11.40
C GLU A 297 17.37 -15.97 -12.88
N SER A 298 16.80 -17.13 -13.20
CA SER A 298 16.58 -17.54 -14.60
C SER A 298 15.68 -16.57 -15.37
N VAL A 299 14.70 -15.97 -14.70
CA VAL A 299 13.79 -14.99 -15.29
C VAL A 299 14.50 -13.65 -15.53
N THR A 300 15.32 -13.21 -14.58
CA THR A 300 16.09 -11.95 -14.69
C THR A 300 17.17 -12.05 -15.77
N GLN A 301 17.85 -13.20 -15.88
CA GLN A 301 18.81 -13.48 -16.96
C GLN A 301 18.13 -13.48 -18.33
N HIS A 302 17.00 -14.17 -18.50
CA HIS A 302 16.25 -14.17 -19.76
C HIS A 302 15.73 -12.76 -20.14
N PHE A 303 15.38 -11.93 -19.15
CA PHE A 303 15.06 -10.52 -19.37
C PHE A 303 16.29 -9.75 -19.90
N ASN A 304 17.42 -9.81 -19.19
CA ASN A 304 18.65 -9.11 -19.55
C ASN A 304 19.17 -9.52 -20.94
N ASP A 305 19.10 -10.81 -21.26
CA ASP A 305 19.42 -11.38 -22.57
C ASP A 305 18.56 -10.81 -23.72
N ALA A 306 17.26 -10.63 -23.49
CA ALA A 306 16.39 -9.96 -24.46
C ALA A 306 16.83 -8.50 -24.72
N VAL A 307 17.22 -7.75 -23.69
CA VAL A 307 17.73 -6.37 -23.83
C VAL A 307 19.10 -6.35 -24.53
N MET A 308 19.97 -7.30 -24.19
CA MET A 308 21.33 -7.41 -24.75
C MET A 308 21.31 -7.73 -26.25
N ARG A 309 20.55 -8.75 -26.67
CA ARG A 309 20.37 -9.11 -28.08
C ARG A 309 19.86 -7.94 -28.91
N GLU A 310 18.82 -7.26 -28.42
CA GLU A 310 18.14 -6.20 -29.14
C GLU A 310 19.08 -5.03 -29.50
N LEU A 311 19.94 -4.64 -28.54
CA LEU A 311 20.89 -3.55 -28.75
C LEU A 311 22.14 -3.97 -29.54
N ALA A 312 22.51 -5.27 -29.52
CA ALA A 312 23.64 -5.81 -30.27
C ALA A 312 23.45 -5.77 -31.81
N THR A 313 22.20 -5.71 -32.29
CA THR A 313 21.86 -5.65 -33.73
C THR A 313 22.43 -4.45 -34.51
N ASN A 314 23.04 -3.48 -33.83
CA ASN A 314 23.60 -2.27 -34.46
C ASN A 314 25.07 -2.39 -34.93
N SER A 315 25.82 -3.45 -34.61
CA SER A 315 27.29 -3.47 -34.79
C SER A 315 27.84 -4.33 -35.93
N THR A 316 27.03 -5.10 -36.69
CA THR A 316 27.57 -5.97 -37.75
C THR A 316 27.58 -5.30 -39.13
N ARG A 317 28.77 -5.26 -39.77
CA ARG A 317 28.99 -4.67 -41.12
C ARG A 317 28.05 -5.23 -42.21
N ARG A 318 27.54 -6.46 -42.07
CA ARG A 318 26.57 -7.05 -43.03
C ARG A 318 25.21 -6.33 -43.03
N GLY A 319 24.81 -5.69 -41.92
CA GLY A 319 23.57 -4.90 -41.85
C GLY A 319 23.59 -3.59 -42.65
N LEU A 320 24.77 -3.06 -43.00
CA LEU A 320 24.89 -1.79 -43.71
C LEU A 320 24.42 -1.87 -45.18
N ARG A 321 24.61 -3.02 -45.85
CA ARG A 321 24.08 -3.23 -47.22
C ARG A 321 22.55 -3.38 -47.28
N GLY A 322 21.91 -3.79 -46.19
CA GLY A 322 20.44 -3.83 -46.08
C GLY A 322 19.82 -2.48 -45.77
N LYS A 323 20.50 -1.63 -44.98
CA LYS A 323 19.96 -0.33 -44.53
C LYS A 323 19.77 0.70 -45.63
N MET A 324 20.50 0.62 -46.75
CA MET A 324 20.36 1.59 -47.86
C MET A 324 19.09 1.41 -48.73
N ARG A 325 18.26 0.38 -48.49
CA ARG A 325 17.01 0.18 -49.26
C ARG A 325 15.72 0.59 -48.56
N ASN A 326 15.70 0.69 -47.22
CA ASN A 326 14.48 0.96 -46.43
C ASN A 326 14.68 2.16 -45.47
N GLN A 327 15.14 3.30 -45.98
CA GLN A 327 15.44 4.48 -45.16
C GLN A 327 14.19 5.33 -44.83
N GLU A 328 13.00 4.97 -45.32
CA GLU A 328 11.73 5.68 -45.11
C GLU A 328 10.88 5.19 -43.92
N SER A 329 11.29 4.14 -43.18
CA SER A 329 10.46 3.57 -42.11
C SER A 329 11.25 3.04 -40.90
N SER A 330 12.21 3.81 -40.36
CA SER A 330 12.98 3.35 -39.19
C SER A 330 12.13 3.32 -37.91
N CYS A 331 11.82 2.12 -37.40
CA CYS A 331 11.13 1.98 -36.12
C CYS A 331 11.92 2.64 -34.97
N LEU A 332 11.25 3.51 -34.22
CA LEU A 332 11.89 4.28 -33.14
C LEU A 332 11.96 3.54 -31.80
N ALA A 333 11.25 2.42 -31.63
CA ALA A 333 11.26 1.62 -30.41
C ALA A 333 12.69 1.26 -29.95
N THR A 334 12.93 1.27 -28.64
CA THR A 334 14.28 1.24 -28.06
C THR A 334 14.58 0.07 -27.14
N ASN A 335 13.57 -0.56 -26.56
CA ASN A 335 13.66 -1.73 -25.69
C ASN A 335 12.98 -2.97 -26.36
N PRO A 336 13.21 -4.21 -25.87
CA PRO A 336 12.73 -5.43 -26.53
C PRO A 336 11.21 -5.66 -26.41
N ILE A 337 10.54 -5.10 -25.40
CA ILE A 337 9.08 -5.19 -25.25
C ILE A 337 8.44 -4.37 -26.37
N ASP A 338 8.83 -3.11 -26.48
CA ASP A 338 8.36 -2.18 -27.48
C ASP A 338 8.59 -2.72 -28.90
N ARG A 339 9.82 -3.12 -29.22
CA ARG A 339 10.19 -3.55 -30.58
C ARG A 339 9.42 -4.77 -31.07
N CYS A 340 8.96 -5.63 -30.18
CA CYS A 340 8.17 -6.81 -30.52
C CYS A 340 6.82 -6.46 -31.19
N PHE A 341 6.16 -5.37 -30.78
CA PHE A 341 4.86 -4.95 -31.35
C PHE A 341 4.89 -3.60 -32.08
N ARG A 342 5.55 -2.58 -31.54
CA ARG A 342 5.41 -1.18 -31.95
C ARG A 342 5.83 -0.90 -33.39
N CYS A 343 6.82 -1.63 -33.89
CA CYS A 343 7.40 -1.42 -35.22
C CYS A 343 6.49 -1.73 -36.42
N GLN A 344 5.30 -2.28 -36.20
CA GLN A 344 4.36 -2.65 -37.27
C GLN A 344 3.42 -1.48 -37.60
N PRO A 345 3.41 -0.93 -38.84
CA PRO A 345 2.44 0.09 -39.23
C PRO A 345 0.99 -0.40 -39.18
N ASN A 346 0.78 -1.68 -39.48
CA ASN A 346 -0.53 -2.35 -39.49
C ASN A 346 -0.90 -2.97 -38.13
N TRP A 347 -0.39 -2.42 -37.01
CA TRP A 347 -0.61 -2.94 -35.66
C TRP A 347 -2.11 -3.08 -35.30
N VAL A 348 -3.00 -2.31 -35.93
CA VAL A 348 -4.46 -2.42 -35.76
C VAL A 348 -4.97 -3.81 -36.12
N HIS A 349 -4.53 -4.37 -37.25
CA HIS A 349 -4.91 -5.72 -37.70
C HIS A 349 -4.21 -6.84 -36.91
N HIS A 350 -3.13 -6.52 -36.18
CA HIS A 350 -2.37 -7.45 -35.36
C HIS A 350 -2.33 -7.04 -33.89
N ARG A 351 -3.39 -6.38 -33.40
CA ARG A 351 -3.45 -5.75 -32.06
C ARG A 351 -3.02 -6.72 -30.95
N LYS A 352 -3.52 -7.95 -31.04
CA LYS A 352 -3.27 -9.10 -30.14
C LYS A 352 -1.83 -9.59 -30.09
N LYS A 353 -0.93 -9.20 -31.02
CA LYS A 353 0.49 -9.55 -30.97
C LYS A 353 1.19 -8.99 -29.73
N LEU A 354 0.69 -7.89 -29.17
CA LEU A 354 1.15 -7.31 -27.90
C LEU A 354 1.30 -8.39 -26.80
N ALA A 355 0.33 -9.30 -26.69
CA ALA A 355 0.33 -10.42 -25.73
C ALA A 355 1.36 -11.53 -25.99
N THR A 356 2.37 -11.28 -26.83
CA THR A 356 3.58 -12.11 -26.96
C THR A 356 4.87 -11.36 -26.60
N CYS A 357 4.75 -10.08 -26.23
CA CYS A 357 5.87 -9.16 -26.06
C CYS A 357 6.28 -8.95 -24.60
N ALA A 358 5.46 -9.37 -23.64
CA ALA A 358 5.76 -9.35 -22.21
C ALA A 358 7.11 -10.05 -21.90
N LYS A 359 7.84 -9.52 -20.91
CA LYS A 359 9.10 -10.06 -20.38
C LYS A 359 9.03 -10.06 -18.86
N GLY A 360 10.04 -10.64 -18.20
CA GLY A 360 10.11 -10.67 -16.74
C GLY A 360 9.18 -11.72 -16.13
N PHE A 361 8.75 -11.50 -14.89
CA PHE A 361 7.87 -12.44 -14.19
C PHE A 361 6.48 -12.55 -14.83
N GLY A 362 5.92 -11.44 -15.31
CA GLY A 362 4.63 -11.37 -16.03
C GLY A 362 4.67 -11.78 -17.50
N ARG A 363 5.76 -12.40 -17.98
CA ARG A 363 5.93 -12.84 -19.39
C ARG A 363 4.83 -13.79 -19.93
N HIS A 364 4.08 -14.42 -19.03
CA HIS A 364 2.99 -15.35 -19.37
C HIS A 364 1.61 -14.69 -19.35
N ALA A 365 1.52 -13.39 -19.04
CA ALA A 365 0.30 -12.60 -19.21
C ALA A 365 -0.04 -12.48 -20.71
N THR A 366 -1.02 -13.25 -21.15
CA THR A 366 -1.60 -13.20 -22.50
C THR A 366 -2.91 -12.42 -22.56
N GLY A 367 -3.54 -12.15 -21.41
CA GLY A 367 -4.78 -11.40 -21.31
C GLY A 367 -5.91 -12.02 -22.14
N GLY A 368 -6.65 -11.16 -22.85
CA GLY A 368 -7.76 -11.54 -23.73
C GLY A 368 -7.35 -12.02 -25.12
N LYS A 369 -6.08 -12.40 -25.35
CA LYS A 369 -5.55 -12.78 -26.69
C LYS A 369 -6.45 -13.75 -27.45
N ASN A 370 -6.96 -14.77 -26.76
CA ASN A 370 -7.73 -15.86 -27.35
C ASN A 370 -9.25 -15.58 -27.45
N GLY A 371 -9.72 -14.46 -26.91
CA GLY A 371 -11.15 -14.08 -26.94
C GLY A 371 -11.45 -12.97 -27.92
N ASP A 372 -12.72 -12.62 -28.08
CA ASP A 372 -13.14 -11.63 -29.08
C ASP A 372 -12.73 -10.20 -28.72
N PHE A 373 -12.81 -9.31 -29.71
CA PHE A 373 -12.69 -7.87 -29.45
C PHE A 373 -14.00 -7.36 -28.84
N TYR A 374 -13.89 -6.63 -27.74
CA TYR A 374 -14.99 -5.85 -27.18
C TYR A 374 -14.69 -4.37 -27.41
N VAL A 375 -15.63 -3.63 -28.02
CA VAL A 375 -15.48 -2.20 -28.26
C VAL A 375 -16.28 -1.43 -27.20
N VAL A 376 -15.58 -0.73 -26.31
CA VAL A 376 -16.20 0.26 -25.44
C VAL A 376 -16.62 1.44 -26.30
N THR A 377 -17.90 1.76 -26.25
CA THR A 377 -18.58 2.85 -26.98
C THR A 377 -19.23 3.85 -26.03
N ASP A 378 -19.41 3.49 -24.76
CA ASP A 378 -20.05 4.31 -23.74
C ASP A 378 -19.10 4.47 -22.54
N PRO A 379 -18.70 5.71 -22.17
CA PRO A 379 -17.79 5.95 -21.05
C PRO A 379 -18.49 6.02 -19.68
N SER A 380 -19.83 5.86 -19.62
CA SER A 380 -20.61 5.90 -18.39
C SER A 380 -20.44 4.67 -17.49
N ASP A 381 -20.79 4.83 -16.21
CA ASP A 381 -20.64 3.83 -15.15
C ASP A 381 -21.80 3.92 -14.14
N ASP A 382 -23.03 4.02 -14.67
CA ASP A 382 -24.22 4.43 -13.91
C ASP A 382 -24.91 3.28 -13.15
N ASP A 383 -24.71 2.03 -13.58
CA ASP A 383 -25.26 0.83 -12.93
C ASP A 383 -24.13 -0.16 -12.63
N LEU A 384 -23.88 -0.37 -11.34
CA LEU A 384 -22.83 -1.23 -10.81
C LEU A 384 -23.23 -2.72 -10.78
N VAL A 385 -24.53 -3.01 -10.85
CA VAL A 385 -25.10 -4.37 -10.77
C VAL A 385 -25.52 -4.87 -12.15
N ASN A 386 -26.00 -4.01 -13.05
CA ASN A 386 -26.39 -4.37 -14.42
C ASN A 386 -25.74 -3.42 -15.45
N PRO A 387 -24.40 -3.39 -15.54
CA PRO A 387 -23.68 -2.46 -16.41
C PRO A 387 -24.07 -2.66 -17.88
N ARG A 388 -24.34 -1.54 -18.57
CA ARG A 388 -24.87 -1.55 -19.94
C ARG A 388 -23.85 -2.09 -20.95
N ASN A 389 -24.31 -2.88 -21.92
CA ASN A 389 -23.49 -3.31 -23.06
C ASN A 389 -22.88 -2.07 -23.77
N GLY A 390 -21.59 -2.15 -24.11
CA GLY A 390 -20.82 -1.03 -24.65
C GLY A 390 -20.06 -0.21 -23.59
N THR A 391 -20.34 -0.37 -22.29
CA THR A 391 -19.54 0.21 -21.21
C THR A 391 -18.26 -0.60 -20.92
N LEU A 392 -17.30 0.03 -20.24
CA LEU A 392 -16.09 -0.66 -19.75
C LEU A 392 -16.43 -1.65 -18.61
N ARG A 393 -17.33 -1.30 -17.67
CA ARG A 393 -17.73 -2.22 -16.58
C ARG A 393 -18.33 -3.51 -17.12
N HIS A 394 -19.24 -3.42 -18.07
CA HIS A 394 -19.79 -4.62 -18.71
C HIS A 394 -18.70 -5.46 -19.40
N ALA A 395 -17.69 -4.83 -20.01
CA ALA A 395 -16.61 -5.53 -20.71
C ALA A 395 -15.72 -6.38 -19.79
N VAL A 396 -15.37 -5.86 -18.61
CA VAL A 396 -14.34 -6.45 -17.74
C VAL A 396 -14.86 -7.60 -16.88
N ILE A 397 -16.16 -7.63 -16.59
CA ILE A 397 -16.82 -8.68 -15.79
C ILE A 397 -17.12 -9.96 -16.58
N GLN A 398 -17.07 -9.93 -17.92
CA GLN A 398 -17.42 -11.10 -18.73
C GLN A 398 -16.53 -12.30 -18.37
N ASP A 399 -17.04 -13.53 -18.41
CA ASP A 399 -16.29 -14.72 -17.97
C ASP A 399 -15.35 -15.21 -19.08
N ARG A 400 -15.78 -15.06 -20.34
CA ARG A 400 -14.96 -15.33 -21.52
C ARG A 400 -13.76 -14.37 -21.62
N PRO A 401 -12.63 -14.80 -22.22
CA PRO A 401 -11.54 -13.88 -22.51
C PRO A 401 -12.00 -12.74 -23.43
N LEU A 402 -11.48 -11.52 -23.24
CA LEU A 402 -11.82 -10.37 -24.11
C LEU A 402 -10.65 -9.41 -24.31
N TRP A 403 -10.45 -8.99 -25.56
CA TRP A 403 -9.55 -7.90 -25.92
C TRP A 403 -10.34 -6.59 -26.03
N ILE A 404 -10.34 -5.81 -24.96
CA ILE A 404 -11.12 -4.60 -24.80
C ILE A 404 -10.40 -3.44 -25.51
N VAL A 405 -11.14 -2.75 -26.36
CA VAL A 405 -10.72 -1.60 -27.18
C VAL A 405 -11.72 -0.47 -26.99
N PHE A 406 -11.39 0.74 -27.45
CA PHE A 406 -12.21 1.93 -27.26
C PHE A 406 -12.50 2.57 -28.62
N ALA A 407 -13.75 2.99 -28.87
CA ALA A 407 -14.20 3.49 -30.16
C ALA A 407 -13.65 4.89 -30.51
N HIS A 408 -13.43 5.71 -29.50
CA HIS A 408 -12.95 7.09 -29.60
C HIS A 408 -12.22 7.47 -28.29
N ASP A 409 -11.71 8.70 -28.23
CA ASP A 409 -11.15 9.27 -26.99
C ASP A 409 -12.23 9.26 -25.88
N MET A 410 -11.85 8.89 -24.66
CA MET A 410 -12.76 8.72 -23.53
C MET A 410 -12.13 9.19 -22.22
N LEU A 411 -12.92 9.95 -21.46
CA LEU A 411 -12.72 10.17 -20.04
C LEU A 411 -13.79 9.34 -19.30
N ILE A 412 -13.35 8.27 -18.67
CA ILE A 412 -14.19 7.34 -17.91
C ILE A 412 -14.07 7.70 -16.43
N ARG A 413 -15.19 8.08 -15.82
CA ARG A 413 -15.28 8.32 -14.38
C ARG A 413 -16.01 7.14 -13.76
N LEU A 414 -15.25 6.25 -13.13
CA LEU A 414 -15.80 5.11 -12.41
C LEU A 414 -16.50 5.57 -11.14
N THR A 415 -17.75 5.16 -10.95
CA THR A 415 -18.55 5.55 -9.77
C THR A 415 -18.02 4.84 -8.52
N GLU A 416 -17.73 3.54 -8.66
CA GLU A 416 -17.16 2.67 -7.63
C GLU A 416 -16.07 1.77 -8.25
N GLU A 417 -15.31 1.03 -7.46
CA GLU A 417 -14.16 0.25 -7.94
C GLU A 417 -14.48 -0.66 -9.14
N LEU A 418 -13.59 -0.67 -10.15
CA LEU A 418 -13.76 -1.50 -11.34
C LEU A 418 -13.13 -2.88 -11.12
N ILE A 419 -13.88 -3.78 -10.50
CA ILE A 419 -13.53 -5.18 -10.35
C ILE A 419 -13.65 -5.89 -11.71
N MET A 420 -12.65 -6.71 -12.06
CA MET A 420 -12.60 -7.43 -13.34
C MET A 420 -12.39 -8.93 -13.17
N ASN A 421 -12.84 -9.69 -14.17
CA ASN A 421 -12.62 -11.13 -14.25
C ASN A 421 -11.28 -11.47 -14.98
N SER A 422 -10.86 -12.73 -14.94
CA SER A 422 -9.63 -13.25 -15.57
C SER A 422 -9.63 -13.11 -17.10
N ASN A 423 -8.45 -13.25 -17.72
CA ASN A 423 -8.28 -13.32 -19.19
C ASN A 423 -8.72 -12.04 -19.93
N LYS A 424 -8.40 -10.86 -19.38
CA LYS A 424 -8.76 -9.55 -19.96
C LYS A 424 -7.55 -8.82 -20.50
N THR A 425 -7.74 -8.06 -21.58
CA THR A 425 -6.79 -7.03 -22.01
C THR A 425 -7.52 -5.72 -22.18
N ILE A 426 -7.21 -4.73 -21.34
CA ILE A 426 -7.60 -3.34 -21.57
C ILE A 426 -6.48 -2.69 -22.38
N ASP A 427 -6.74 -2.29 -23.62
CA ASP A 427 -5.73 -1.75 -24.52
C ASP A 427 -6.24 -0.46 -25.17
N GLY A 428 -5.64 0.67 -24.80
CA GLY A 428 -6.02 2.01 -25.25
C GLY A 428 -5.35 2.48 -26.55
N ARG A 429 -4.58 1.65 -27.26
CA ARG A 429 -3.89 2.11 -28.49
C ARG A 429 -4.87 2.52 -29.59
N GLY A 430 -4.71 3.72 -30.13
CA GLY A 430 -5.54 4.27 -31.20
C GLY A 430 -6.28 5.55 -30.79
N VAL A 431 -6.52 5.72 -29.48
CA VAL A 431 -7.32 6.79 -28.89
C VAL A 431 -6.72 7.21 -27.54
N ASN A 432 -7.18 8.32 -26.96
CA ASN A 432 -6.80 8.76 -25.62
C ASN A 432 -7.83 8.28 -24.59
N VAL A 433 -7.47 7.28 -23.79
CA VAL A 433 -8.31 6.73 -22.70
C VAL A 433 -7.79 7.20 -21.35
N GLN A 434 -8.65 7.82 -20.56
CA GLN A 434 -8.35 8.35 -19.24
C GLN A 434 -9.38 7.81 -18.24
N ILE A 435 -8.91 7.20 -17.16
CA ILE A 435 -9.73 6.80 -16.01
C ILE A 435 -9.41 7.80 -14.89
N ALA A 436 -10.38 8.64 -14.52
CA ALA A 436 -10.12 9.72 -13.57
C ALA A 436 -11.35 10.26 -12.84
N TYR A 437 -11.11 11.02 -11.76
CA TYR A 437 -12.11 11.74 -10.96
C TYR A 437 -13.17 10.83 -10.30
N GLY A 438 -12.85 9.54 -10.16
CA GLY A 438 -13.69 8.48 -9.63
C GLY A 438 -12.83 7.37 -9.03
N ALA A 439 -13.37 6.17 -8.90
CA ALA A 439 -12.66 5.02 -8.34
C ALA A 439 -11.61 4.40 -9.28
N GLY A 440 -10.77 3.51 -8.74
CA GLY A 440 -9.69 2.83 -9.44
C GLY A 440 -10.03 1.45 -10.02
N LEU A 441 -8.99 0.73 -10.46
CA LEU A 441 -9.08 -0.64 -11.00
C LEU A 441 -8.78 -1.68 -9.93
N THR A 442 -9.59 -2.75 -9.84
CA THR A 442 -9.38 -3.85 -8.89
C THR A 442 -9.21 -5.18 -9.61
N ILE A 443 -8.00 -5.75 -9.50
CA ILE A 443 -7.59 -7.04 -10.06
C ILE A 443 -7.50 -8.04 -8.91
N GLN A 444 -8.64 -8.53 -8.43
CA GLN A 444 -8.74 -9.35 -7.23
C GLN A 444 -9.13 -10.80 -7.51
N PHE A 445 -8.32 -11.75 -7.01
CA PHE A 445 -8.47 -13.20 -7.17
C PHE A 445 -8.68 -13.67 -8.62
N VAL A 446 -7.95 -13.05 -9.55
CA VAL A 446 -8.00 -13.35 -10.99
C VAL A 446 -6.61 -13.57 -11.55
N HIS A 447 -6.54 -14.09 -12.77
CA HIS A 447 -5.28 -14.33 -13.44
C HIS A 447 -5.30 -13.87 -14.90
N ASN A 448 -4.11 -13.73 -15.49
CA ASN A 448 -3.92 -13.49 -16.91
C ASN A 448 -4.60 -12.17 -17.36
N VAL A 449 -4.12 -11.03 -16.87
CA VAL A 449 -4.66 -9.69 -17.19
C VAL A 449 -3.56 -8.79 -17.77
N ILE A 450 -3.92 -8.02 -18.81
CA ILE A 450 -3.05 -6.97 -19.39
C ILE A 450 -3.76 -5.62 -19.31
N ILE A 451 -3.09 -4.61 -18.75
CA ILE A 451 -3.53 -3.21 -18.76
C ILE A 451 -2.52 -2.41 -19.57
N HIS A 452 -2.93 -1.84 -20.71
CA HIS A 452 -2.02 -1.27 -21.70
C HIS A 452 -2.47 0.08 -22.28
N ASN A 453 -1.54 1.04 -22.32
CA ASN A 453 -1.68 2.32 -23.03
C ASN A 453 -2.90 3.16 -22.63
N ILE A 454 -3.15 3.31 -21.32
CA ILE A 454 -4.20 4.16 -20.74
C ILE A 454 -3.62 5.15 -19.71
N ARG A 455 -4.39 6.16 -19.32
CA ARG A 455 -4.07 7.09 -18.23
C ARG A 455 -4.96 6.83 -17.04
N ILE A 456 -4.41 6.88 -15.82
CA ILE A 456 -5.15 6.72 -14.57
C ILE A 456 -4.71 7.83 -13.62
N HIS A 457 -5.60 8.77 -13.28
CA HIS A 457 -5.21 9.91 -12.45
C HIS A 457 -6.38 10.49 -11.66
N ASP A 458 -6.08 11.32 -10.65
CA ASP A 458 -7.10 11.99 -9.82
C ASP A 458 -8.11 11.02 -9.17
N ILE A 459 -7.71 9.77 -8.95
CA ILE A 459 -8.53 8.71 -8.37
C ILE A 459 -8.94 9.07 -6.94
N LYS A 460 -10.10 8.56 -6.52
CA LYS A 460 -10.75 8.80 -5.23
C LYS A 460 -11.25 7.48 -4.66
N ALA A 461 -11.30 7.38 -3.33
CA ALA A 461 -12.04 6.32 -2.65
C ALA A 461 -13.50 6.31 -3.11
N GLY A 462 -13.97 5.15 -3.58
CA GLY A 462 -15.39 4.84 -3.74
C GLY A 462 -15.98 4.35 -2.41
N ASN A 463 -17.29 4.52 -2.21
CA ASN A 463 -17.99 4.16 -0.97
C ASN A 463 -18.29 2.67 -0.83
N GLY A 464 -18.15 1.89 -1.90
CA GLY A 464 -18.59 0.49 -1.98
C GLY A 464 -20.07 0.37 -2.35
N GLY A 465 -20.71 -0.72 -1.89
CA GLY A 465 -22.08 -1.08 -2.23
C GLY A 465 -22.17 -2.41 -2.99
N MET A 466 -23.30 -2.69 -3.63
CA MET A 466 -23.45 -3.89 -4.45
C MET A 466 -22.76 -3.68 -5.81
N ILE A 467 -21.72 -4.47 -6.10
CA ILE A 467 -20.91 -4.35 -7.32
C ILE A 467 -20.83 -5.71 -8.00
N ARG A 468 -21.08 -5.75 -9.31
CA ARG A 468 -20.91 -6.93 -10.16
C ARG A 468 -19.44 -7.17 -10.49
N ASP A 469 -18.99 -8.41 -10.34
CA ASP A 469 -17.61 -8.84 -10.63
C ASP A 469 -17.51 -10.02 -11.62
N SER A 470 -18.63 -10.69 -11.95
CA SER A 470 -18.73 -11.67 -13.04
C SER A 470 -20.09 -11.63 -13.77
N GLU A 471 -20.28 -12.43 -14.82
CA GLU A 471 -21.58 -12.54 -15.52
C GLU A 471 -22.70 -13.05 -14.58
N GLU A 472 -22.35 -13.90 -13.60
CA GLU A 472 -23.30 -14.51 -12.66
C GLU A 472 -23.25 -13.95 -11.23
N HIS A 473 -22.17 -13.24 -10.85
CA HIS A 473 -21.94 -12.79 -9.47
C HIS A 473 -21.86 -11.26 -9.29
N TYR A 474 -22.53 -10.77 -8.26
CA TYR A 474 -22.37 -9.43 -7.69
C TYR A 474 -22.46 -9.51 -6.16
N GLY A 475 -21.58 -8.80 -5.46
CA GLY A 475 -21.43 -8.88 -4.00
C GLY A 475 -21.38 -7.52 -3.33
N LEU A 476 -21.52 -7.51 -2.00
CA LEU A 476 -21.36 -6.31 -1.20
C LEU A 476 -19.87 -5.97 -1.05
N ARG A 477 -19.49 -4.75 -1.43
CA ARG A 477 -18.15 -4.21 -1.33
C ARG A 477 -18.10 -3.10 -0.30
N THR A 478 -17.01 -3.04 0.46
CA THR A 478 -16.72 -1.94 1.38
C THR A 478 -16.20 -0.72 0.61
N ARG A 479 -16.03 0.40 1.32
CA ARG A 479 -15.26 1.54 0.84
C ARG A 479 -13.89 1.06 0.32
N SER A 480 -13.46 1.61 -0.81
CA SER A 480 -12.13 1.39 -1.39
C SER A 480 -11.15 2.48 -0.95
N ASP A 481 -9.86 2.17 -0.88
CA ASP A 481 -8.83 3.11 -0.39
C ASP A 481 -8.57 4.27 -1.36
N GLY A 482 -8.79 4.03 -2.67
CA GLY A 482 -8.60 5.02 -3.73
C GLY A 482 -7.27 4.91 -4.47
N ASP A 483 -6.72 3.69 -4.53
CA ASP A 483 -5.60 3.30 -5.39
C ASP A 483 -5.92 3.44 -6.88
N GLY A 484 -4.90 3.69 -7.69
CA GLY A 484 -5.02 3.65 -9.16
C GLY A 484 -5.31 2.24 -9.71
N ILE A 485 -4.49 1.27 -9.30
CA ILE A 485 -4.65 -0.16 -9.63
C ILE A 485 -4.32 -0.99 -8.37
N SER A 486 -5.29 -1.71 -7.83
CA SER A 486 -5.10 -2.69 -6.77
C SER A 486 -5.04 -4.10 -7.35
N ILE A 487 -4.01 -4.87 -6.98
CA ILE A 487 -3.76 -6.25 -7.40
C ILE A 487 -3.74 -7.14 -6.15
N PHE A 488 -4.71 -8.03 -6.01
CA PHE A 488 -4.97 -8.72 -4.75
C PHE A 488 -5.15 -10.22 -5.01
N GLY A 489 -4.25 -11.05 -4.48
CA GLY A 489 -4.20 -12.50 -4.74
C GLY A 489 -4.27 -12.89 -6.22
N ALA A 490 -3.66 -12.09 -7.11
CA ALA A 490 -3.77 -12.25 -8.56
C ALA A 490 -2.44 -12.66 -9.22
N SER A 491 -2.51 -13.32 -10.39
CA SER A 491 -1.31 -13.87 -11.04
C SER A 491 -1.24 -13.69 -12.55
N ASN A 492 -0.02 -13.65 -13.10
CA ASN A 492 0.25 -13.42 -14.53
C ASN A 492 -0.34 -12.08 -15.00
N ILE A 493 0.12 -10.98 -14.38
CA ILE A 493 -0.39 -9.63 -14.62
C ILE A 493 0.67 -8.80 -15.35
N TRP A 494 0.26 -8.03 -16.35
CA TRP A 494 1.15 -7.12 -17.08
C TRP A 494 0.54 -5.73 -17.24
N ILE A 495 1.19 -4.75 -16.63
CA ILE A 495 0.84 -3.33 -16.72
C ILE A 495 1.90 -2.67 -17.61
N ASP A 496 1.49 -2.11 -18.75
CA ASP A 496 2.42 -1.63 -19.77
C ASP A 496 2.00 -0.29 -20.39
N HIS A 497 2.94 0.65 -20.57
CA HIS A 497 2.64 1.96 -21.16
C HIS A 497 1.48 2.71 -20.45
N VAL A 498 1.31 2.55 -19.14
CA VAL A 498 0.32 3.32 -18.35
C VAL A 498 0.95 4.64 -17.89
N SER A 499 0.17 5.72 -17.89
CA SER A 499 0.56 6.99 -17.23
C SER A 499 -0.27 7.20 -15.98
N MET A 500 0.36 7.41 -14.82
CA MET A 500 -0.33 7.53 -13.54
C MET A 500 0.15 8.71 -12.68
N SER A 501 -0.79 9.34 -11.96
CA SER A 501 -0.52 10.47 -11.06
C SER A 501 -1.70 10.77 -10.13
N ASN A 502 -1.44 11.36 -8.96
CA ASN A 502 -2.45 11.98 -8.09
C ASN A 502 -3.67 11.09 -7.72
N CYS A 503 -3.45 9.79 -7.47
CA CYS A 503 -4.47 8.93 -6.84
C CYS A 503 -4.62 9.29 -5.34
N MET A 504 -5.66 8.78 -4.67
CA MET A 504 -5.96 9.16 -3.28
C MET A 504 -5.06 8.46 -2.26
N ASP A 505 -4.81 7.17 -2.41
CA ASP A 505 -3.82 6.42 -1.61
C ASP A 505 -2.58 6.06 -2.45
N GLY A 506 -2.48 4.87 -3.05
CA GLY A 506 -1.37 4.45 -3.91
C GLY A 506 -1.59 4.61 -5.42
N LEU A 507 -0.55 4.43 -6.25
CA LEU A 507 -0.75 4.24 -7.71
C LEU A 507 -0.95 2.76 -8.07
N ILE A 508 -0.04 1.86 -7.66
CA ILE A 508 -0.15 0.42 -7.93
C ILE A 508 0.23 -0.38 -6.69
N ASP A 509 -0.76 -1.03 -6.08
CA ASP A 509 -0.56 -1.90 -4.94
C ASP A 509 -0.74 -3.37 -5.34
N ALA A 510 0.17 -4.25 -4.88
CA ALA A 510 0.14 -5.68 -5.18
C ALA A 510 0.35 -6.48 -3.89
N ILE A 511 -0.67 -7.23 -3.46
CA ILE A 511 -0.75 -7.83 -2.12
C ILE A 511 -1.36 -9.24 -2.14
N GLU A 512 -1.41 -9.91 -0.99
CA GLU A 512 -2.19 -11.13 -0.74
C GLU A 512 -1.74 -12.33 -1.60
N GLY A 513 -0.42 -12.48 -1.73
CA GLY A 513 0.21 -13.56 -2.52
C GLY A 513 0.20 -13.30 -4.03
N SER A 514 -0.08 -12.07 -4.47
CA SER A 514 -0.02 -11.70 -5.89
C SER A 514 1.37 -11.94 -6.48
N THR A 515 1.47 -12.56 -7.65
CA THR A 515 2.77 -12.98 -8.22
C THR A 515 2.77 -13.07 -9.75
N ALA A 516 3.94 -13.33 -10.35
CA ALA A 516 4.15 -13.32 -11.78
C ALA A 516 3.68 -12.00 -12.43
N ILE A 517 4.17 -10.86 -11.92
CA ILE A 517 3.77 -9.52 -12.35
C ILE A 517 4.90 -8.85 -13.16
N THR A 518 4.53 -8.04 -14.15
CA THR A 518 5.46 -7.08 -14.75
C THR A 518 4.80 -5.71 -14.93
N ILE A 519 5.52 -4.67 -14.50
CA ILE A 519 5.15 -3.27 -14.66
C ILE A 519 6.23 -2.66 -15.56
N SER A 520 5.88 -2.40 -16.82
CA SER A 520 6.83 -1.94 -17.84
C SER A 520 6.43 -0.69 -18.58
N ASN A 521 7.42 0.07 -19.06
CA ASN A 521 7.21 1.25 -19.90
C ASN A 521 6.22 2.28 -19.33
N CYS A 522 5.96 2.32 -18.02
CA CYS A 522 4.98 3.21 -17.41
C CYS A 522 5.62 4.56 -17.01
N HIS A 523 4.80 5.59 -16.91
CA HIS A 523 5.22 6.94 -16.51
C HIS A 523 4.46 7.38 -15.26
N PHE A 524 5.20 7.60 -14.17
CA PHE A 524 4.66 7.97 -12.87
C PHE A 524 5.08 9.39 -12.52
N THR A 525 4.14 10.22 -12.07
CA THR A 525 4.41 11.61 -11.61
C THR A 525 3.47 12.03 -10.48
N GLN A 526 3.81 13.10 -9.76
CA GLN A 526 2.89 13.85 -8.88
C GLN A 526 2.10 12.97 -7.90
N HIS A 527 2.81 12.27 -7.01
CA HIS A 527 2.19 11.33 -6.08
C HIS A 527 3.11 10.97 -4.89
N ASN A 528 2.53 10.61 -3.74
CA ASN A 528 3.29 10.25 -2.55
C ASN A 528 3.79 8.81 -2.59
N ASP A 529 2.85 7.86 -2.63
CA ASP A 529 3.06 6.45 -2.33
C ASP A 529 2.92 5.60 -3.60
N VAL A 530 4.00 5.54 -4.38
CA VAL A 530 3.92 5.14 -5.79
C VAL A 530 3.53 3.67 -6.02
N MET A 531 4.22 2.71 -5.39
CA MET A 531 3.92 1.28 -5.52
C MET A 531 4.22 0.52 -4.23
N LEU A 532 3.24 -0.18 -3.66
CA LEU A 532 3.42 -1.07 -2.51
C LEU A 532 3.31 -2.54 -2.93
N PHE A 533 4.34 -3.33 -2.63
CA PHE A 533 4.39 -4.76 -2.88
C PHE A 533 4.40 -5.51 -1.54
N GLY A 534 3.24 -6.07 -1.19
CA GLY A 534 2.87 -6.63 0.11
C GLY A 534 2.49 -5.55 1.11
N ALA A 535 1.27 -5.61 1.66
CA ALA A 535 0.73 -4.56 2.55
C ALA A 535 1.10 -4.73 4.03
N SER A 536 1.19 -5.98 4.51
CA SER A 536 1.32 -6.29 5.93
C SER A 536 2.70 -6.84 6.29
N ASP A 537 3.23 -6.37 7.41
CA ASP A 537 4.46 -6.89 8.02
C ASP A 537 4.27 -8.28 8.68
N SER A 538 3.02 -8.77 8.79
CA SER A 538 2.70 -10.08 9.39
C SER A 538 2.25 -11.13 8.37
N PHE A 539 2.03 -10.75 7.10
CA PHE A 539 1.49 -11.65 6.07
C PHE A 539 2.60 -12.32 5.26
N SER A 540 3.11 -13.44 5.77
CA SER A 540 4.17 -14.23 5.09
C SER A 540 3.71 -14.90 3.78
N GLY A 541 2.40 -14.88 3.46
CA GLY A 541 1.87 -15.34 2.18
C GLY A 541 2.41 -14.59 0.96
N ASP A 542 2.89 -13.35 1.15
CA ASP A 542 3.55 -12.56 0.11
C ASP A 542 4.98 -13.08 -0.24
N ALA A 543 5.50 -14.10 0.45
CA ALA A 543 6.81 -14.70 0.11
C ALA A 543 6.87 -15.29 -1.31
N ILE A 544 5.72 -15.67 -1.90
CA ILE A 544 5.65 -16.13 -3.30
C ILE A 544 5.65 -14.99 -4.32
N MET A 545 5.63 -13.73 -3.89
CA MET A 545 5.53 -12.57 -4.77
C MET A 545 6.76 -12.42 -5.67
N GLN A 546 6.54 -12.33 -6.97
CA GLN A 546 7.61 -12.16 -7.98
C GLN A 546 7.22 -11.09 -8.99
N ILE A 547 7.93 -9.96 -8.97
CA ILE A 547 7.59 -8.75 -9.73
C ILE A 547 8.80 -8.23 -10.51
N THR A 548 8.60 -7.89 -11.79
CA THR A 548 9.58 -7.14 -12.59
C THR A 548 9.10 -5.71 -12.79
N VAL A 549 9.89 -4.73 -12.37
CA VAL A 549 9.67 -3.30 -12.61
C VAL A 549 10.73 -2.86 -13.63
N ALA A 550 10.33 -2.57 -14.88
CA ALA A 550 11.30 -2.31 -15.94
C ALA A 550 10.95 -1.21 -16.96
N PHE A 551 11.96 -0.49 -17.44
CA PHE A 551 11.82 0.58 -18.44
C PHE A 551 10.84 1.72 -18.06
N ASN A 552 10.47 1.84 -16.77
CA ASN A 552 9.58 2.88 -16.30
C ASN A 552 10.33 4.21 -16.15
N HIS A 553 9.60 5.33 -16.25
CA HIS A 553 10.10 6.66 -15.89
C HIS A 553 9.40 7.13 -14.61
N PHE A 554 10.17 7.27 -13.54
CA PHE A 554 9.76 7.87 -12.28
C PHE A 554 10.12 9.36 -12.32
N GLY A 555 9.10 10.15 -12.65
CA GLY A 555 9.21 11.56 -13.01
C GLY A 555 8.98 12.53 -11.85
N LYS A 556 8.69 13.78 -12.19
CA LYS A 556 8.55 14.89 -11.23
C LYS A 556 7.39 14.67 -10.24
N GLY A 557 7.59 15.16 -9.02
CA GLY A 557 6.55 15.19 -7.99
C GLY A 557 6.31 13.86 -7.27
N LEU A 558 7.19 12.87 -7.43
CA LEU A 558 7.14 11.62 -6.67
C LEU A 558 7.87 11.75 -5.33
N VAL A 559 7.32 11.17 -4.26
CA VAL A 559 7.93 11.22 -2.92
C VAL A 559 8.70 9.94 -2.60
N GLN A 560 8.05 8.78 -2.66
CA GLN A 560 8.57 7.50 -2.19
C GLN A 560 7.91 6.26 -2.83
N ARG A 561 8.31 5.06 -2.37
CA ARG A 561 7.78 3.72 -2.76
C ARG A 561 7.89 3.41 -4.26
N MET A 562 9.08 3.42 -4.86
CA MET A 562 9.27 3.13 -6.30
C MET A 562 10.20 1.92 -6.58
N PRO A 563 9.94 0.72 -6.04
CA PRO A 563 8.82 0.30 -5.17
C PRO A 563 9.14 0.35 -3.67
N ARG A 564 8.12 0.11 -2.82
CA ARG A 564 8.29 -0.36 -1.44
C ARG A 564 7.86 -1.83 -1.35
N CYS A 565 8.74 -2.72 -0.91
CA CYS A 565 8.53 -4.17 -0.96
C CYS A 565 8.48 -4.83 0.42
N ARG A 566 7.86 -6.01 0.48
CA ARG A 566 7.93 -6.96 1.59
C ARG A 566 8.04 -8.39 1.06
N TRP A 567 8.69 -9.27 1.82
CA TRP A 567 8.80 -10.72 1.63
C TRP A 567 9.45 -11.21 0.31
N GLY A 568 8.77 -11.02 -0.83
CA GLY A 568 9.08 -11.67 -2.11
C GLY A 568 10.29 -11.13 -2.87
N PHE A 569 10.38 -11.52 -4.14
CA PHE A 569 11.48 -11.20 -5.06
C PHE A 569 11.09 -10.11 -6.06
N VAL A 570 11.84 -9.02 -6.10
CA VAL A 570 11.56 -7.88 -6.99
C VAL A 570 12.79 -7.53 -7.83
N HIS A 571 12.64 -7.65 -9.15
CA HIS A 571 13.64 -7.27 -10.15
C HIS A 571 13.36 -5.85 -10.65
N VAL A 572 14.18 -4.89 -10.22
CA VAL A 572 14.10 -3.48 -10.61
C VAL A 572 15.16 -3.24 -11.67
N VAL A 573 14.78 -3.12 -12.95
CA VAL A 573 15.75 -3.15 -14.07
C VAL A 573 15.55 -2.08 -15.13
N ASN A 574 16.62 -1.35 -15.45
CA ASN A 574 16.64 -0.31 -16.50
C ASN A 574 15.52 0.76 -16.41
N ASN A 575 15.11 1.16 -15.20
CA ASN A 575 14.19 2.28 -14.96
C ASN A 575 14.96 3.61 -14.80
N ASP A 576 14.29 4.72 -15.14
CA ASP A 576 14.84 6.08 -15.01
C ASP A 576 14.18 6.82 -13.83
N TYR A 577 14.94 7.00 -12.76
CA TYR A 577 14.55 7.74 -11.57
C TYR A 577 15.12 9.14 -11.64
N THR A 578 14.30 10.08 -12.10
CA THR A 578 14.75 11.47 -12.27
C THR A 578 14.45 12.35 -11.07
N HIS A 579 13.43 11.99 -10.27
CA HIS A 579 13.05 12.72 -9.06
C HIS A 579 12.48 11.76 -8.01
N TRP A 580 12.84 11.99 -6.75
CA TRP A 580 12.13 11.54 -5.54
C TRP A 580 12.31 12.59 -4.45
N MET A 581 11.51 12.56 -3.38
CA MET A 581 11.63 13.53 -2.28
C MET A 581 12.08 12.91 -0.95
N MET A 582 11.91 11.60 -0.77
CA MET A 582 12.33 10.88 0.45
C MET A 582 13.28 9.73 0.14
N TYR A 583 12.84 8.71 -0.61
CA TYR A 583 13.68 7.62 -1.12
C TYR A 583 13.11 7.09 -2.44
N ALA A 584 13.87 6.27 -3.18
CA ALA A 584 13.39 5.62 -4.39
C ALA A 584 12.91 4.19 -4.11
N VAL A 585 13.79 3.31 -3.63
CA VAL A 585 13.51 1.88 -3.41
C VAL A 585 13.52 1.58 -1.92
N GLY A 586 12.53 0.84 -1.40
CA GLY A 586 12.47 0.55 0.04
C GLY A 586 11.73 -0.74 0.40
N GLY A 587 11.62 -1.01 1.70
CA GLY A 587 10.91 -2.19 2.20
C GLY A 587 11.08 -2.51 3.67
N SER A 588 10.26 -3.44 4.15
CA SER A 588 10.33 -4.10 5.47
C SER A 588 10.05 -5.60 5.31
N GLN A 589 10.33 -6.44 6.32
CA GLN A 589 10.20 -7.91 6.22
C GLN A 589 10.96 -8.56 5.05
N HIS A 590 12.28 -8.36 5.03
CA HIS A 590 13.24 -9.14 4.24
C HIS A 590 12.96 -9.39 2.73
N PRO A 591 12.43 -8.42 1.96
CA PRO A 591 12.25 -8.59 0.53
C PRO A 591 13.61 -8.77 -0.16
N THR A 592 13.65 -9.61 -1.19
CA THR A 592 14.82 -9.72 -2.08
C THR A 592 14.70 -8.69 -3.19
N ILE A 593 15.62 -7.73 -3.25
CA ILE A 593 15.61 -6.64 -4.23
C ILE A 593 16.86 -6.73 -5.10
N LEU A 594 16.66 -7.00 -6.39
CA LEU A 594 17.72 -6.99 -7.39
C LEU A 594 17.57 -5.75 -8.28
N SER A 595 18.33 -4.69 -7.96
CA SER A 595 18.46 -3.49 -8.78
C SER A 595 19.54 -3.70 -9.83
N GLN A 596 19.21 -3.58 -11.12
CA GLN A 596 20.19 -3.72 -12.20
C GLN A 596 20.02 -2.65 -13.29
N GLY A 597 21.10 -1.95 -13.62
CA GLY A 597 21.16 -1.08 -14.77
C GLY A 597 20.17 0.09 -14.76
N ASN A 598 19.61 0.47 -13.61
CA ASN A 598 18.76 1.64 -13.44
C ASN A 598 19.57 2.93 -13.49
N ARG A 599 18.89 4.07 -13.55
CA ARG A 599 19.50 5.39 -13.47
C ARG A 599 18.85 6.19 -12.35
N PHE A 600 19.65 6.65 -11.40
CA PHE A 600 19.20 7.36 -10.21
C PHE A 600 19.82 8.77 -10.17
N ILE A 601 19.01 9.80 -10.42
CA ILE A 601 19.41 11.20 -10.15
C ILE A 601 18.83 11.60 -8.79
N ALA A 602 19.68 11.70 -7.78
CA ALA A 602 19.20 12.17 -6.48
C ALA A 602 18.70 13.63 -6.56
N PRO A 603 17.68 14.01 -5.76
CA PRO A 603 17.31 15.41 -5.59
C PRO A 603 18.49 16.23 -5.01
N PRO A 604 18.47 17.58 -5.08
CA PRO A 604 19.49 18.42 -4.44
C PRO A 604 19.60 18.17 -2.93
N THR A 605 18.47 17.84 -2.30
CA THR A 605 18.28 17.56 -0.88
C THR A 605 19.25 16.51 -0.31
N LEU A 606 20.00 16.88 0.73
CA LEU A 606 21.05 16.03 1.32
C LEU A 606 20.52 14.75 1.99
N PHE A 607 19.32 14.79 2.59
CA PHE A 607 18.74 13.64 3.29
C PHE A 607 18.00 12.64 2.36
N ALA A 608 17.98 12.90 1.05
CA ALA A 608 17.37 12.02 0.04
C ALA A 608 18.41 11.55 -1.01
N LYS A 609 19.70 11.51 -0.63
CA LYS A 609 20.79 10.97 -1.45
C LYS A 609 20.85 9.45 -1.45
N GLU A 610 20.46 8.81 -0.35
CA GLU A 610 20.28 7.37 -0.34
C GLU A 610 19.08 6.99 -1.22
N VAL A 611 19.32 6.11 -2.18
CA VAL A 611 18.28 5.52 -3.05
C VAL A 611 17.41 4.56 -2.24
N THR A 612 18.02 3.86 -1.29
CA THR A 612 17.44 2.81 -0.47
C THR A 612 16.78 3.33 0.82
N LYS A 613 15.75 2.61 1.30
CA LYS A 613 15.18 2.83 2.63
C LYS A 613 14.70 1.52 3.25
N ARG A 614 15.35 1.07 4.32
CA ARG A 614 14.86 -0.02 5.17
C ARG A 614 13.94 0.57 6.25
N GLU A 615 12.71 0.09 6.30
CA GLU A 615 11.70 0.60 7.22
C GLU A 615 11.56 -0.33 8.44
N TYR A 616 11.38 0.28 9.63
CA TYR A 616 11.09 -0.37 10.92
C TYR A 616 12.06 -1.47 11.38
N SER A 617 13.23 -1.63 10.77
CA SER A 617 14.19 -2.69 11.09
C SER A 617 15.57 -2.12 11.47
N PRO A 618 16.22 -2.63 12.54
CA PRO A 618 17.57 -2.23 12.91
C PRO A 618 18.61 -2.86 11.97
N GLU A 619 19.78 -2.23 11.89
CA GLU A 619 20.84 -2.62 10.95
C GLU A 619 21.27 -4.10 11.01
N PRO A 620 21.49 -4.74 12.18
CA PRO A 620 21.85 -6.15 12.24
C PRO A 620 20.81 -7.13 11.67
N VAL A 621 19.55 -6.69 11.56
CA VAL A 621 18.45 -7.46 10.94
C VAL A 621 18.47 -7.27 9.43
N TRP A 622 18.42 -6.02 8.95
CA TRP A 622 18.31 -5.79 7.50
C TRP A 622 19.60 -6.04 6.73
N GLN A 623 20.78 -6.04 7.38
CA GLN A 623 22.03 -6.44 6.74
C GLN A 623 21.99 -7.88 6.17
N GLN A 624 21.08 -8.73 6.69
CA GLN A 624 20.85 -10.09 6.20
C GLN A 624 19.99 -10.14 4.92
N TRP A 625 19.26 -9.06 4.60
CA TRP A 625 18.33 -9.02 3.48
C TRP A 625 19.07 -8.77 2.16
N SER A 626 18.79 -9.58 1.14
CA SER A 626 19.49 -9.56 -0.15
C SER A 626 19.04 -8.38 -1.03
N TRP A 627 19.71 -7.24 -0.87
CA TRP A 627 19.48 -6.02 -1.67
C TRP A 627 20.74 -5.68 -2.45
N ARG A 628 20.69 -5.85 -3.78
CA ARG A 628 21.85 -5.71 -4.67
C ARG A 628 21.64 -4.61 -5.71
N SER A 629 22.74 -3.95 -6.10
CA SER A 629 22.78 -2.87 -7.11
C SER A 629 23.89 -3.15 -8.13
N GLU A 630 23.53 -3.53 -9.35
CA GLU A 630 24.48 -3.97 -10.38
C GLU A 630 24.40 -3.13 -11.66
N GLY A 631 25.47 -2.35 -11.94
CA GLY A 631 25.55 -1.54 -13.17
C GLY A 631 24.59 -0.34 -13.20
N ASP A 632 23.97 -0.01 -12.07
CA ASP A 632 23.18 1.20 -11.86
C ASP A 632 24.03 2.47 -12.06
N LEU A 633 23.44 3.50 -12.67
CA LEU A 633 24.06 4.81 -12.84
C LEU A 633 23.57 5.76 -11.74
N MET A 634 24.45 6.05 -10.78
CA MET A 634 24.22 7.03 -9.72
C MET A 634 24.63 8.44 -10.16
N ALA A 635 23.77 9.43 -9.96
CA ALA A 635 24.00 10.83 -10.32
C ALA A 635 23.57 11.79 -9.20
N ASN A 636 24.15 12.99 -9.18
CA ASN A 636 23.92 14.02 -8.15
C ASN A 636 24.15 13.52 -6.70
N GLY A 637 25.14 12.66 -6.49
CA GLY A 637 25.44 12.07 -5.17
C GLY A 637 24.45 11.00 -4.71
N ALA A 638 23.63 10.44 -5.60
CA ALA A 638 22.88 9.22 -5.31
C ALA A 638 23.81 8.07 -4.87
N PHE A 639 23.35 7.22 -3.96
CA PHE A 639 24.02 5.96 -3.64
C PHE A 639 23.01 4.90 -3.20
N PHE A 640 23.35 3.63 -3.42
CA PHE A 640 22.57 2.48 -2.99
C PHE A 640 23.39 1.73 -1.93
N VAL A 641 22.83 1.56 -0.72
CA VAL A 641 23.47 0.72 0.30
C VAL A 641 23.05 -0.72 0.02
N GLU A 642 23.99 -1.60 -0.31
CA GLU A 642 23.72 -3.03 -0.53
C GLU A 642 23.67 -3.82 0.80
N SER A 643 23.02 -4.97 0.79
CA SER A 643 22.97 -5.90 1.94
C SER A 643 22.76 -7.35 1.49
N GLY A 644 22.98 -8.29 2.42
CA GLY A 644 22.78 -9.72 2.22
C GLY A 644 23.80 -10.38 1.29
N ALA A 645 23.60 -11.69 1.09
CA ALA A 645 24.44 -12.48 0.17
C ALA A 645 24.24 -12.02 -1.29
N PRO A 646 25.24 -12.21 -2.17
CA PRO A 646 25.05 -12.03 -3.61
C PRO A 646 23.93 -12.95 -4.12
N ILE A 647 22.96 -12.38 -4.83
CA ILE A 647 21.80 -13.12 -5.36
C ILE A 647 22.23 -14.13 -6.44
N THR A 648 23.28 -13.82 -7.22
CA THR A 648 23.77 -14.69 -8.28
C THR A 648 24.90 -15.61 -7.83
N LYS A 649 24.81 -16.91 -8.14
CA LYS A 649 25.93 -17.85 -7.99
C LYS A 649 27.10 -17.48 -8.90
N SER A 650 28.32 -17.60 -8.40
CA SER A 650 29.59 -17.24 -9.09
C SER A 650 29.94 -18.17 -10.27
N TYR A 651 29.19 -18.10 -11.36
CA TYR A 651 29.53 -18.70 -12.65
C TYR A 651 29.77 -17.60 -13.71
N GLY A 652 30.77 -17.80 -14.57
CA GLY A 652 31.31 -16.76 -15.46
C GLY A 652 30.38 -16.24 -16.56
N ASP A 653 29.25 -16.90 -16.82
CA ASP A 653 28.37 -16.67 -17.96
C ASP A 653 27.05 -15.92 -17.62
N LEU A 654 27.02 -15.19 -16.51
CA LEU A 654 25.86 -14.39 -16.12
C LEU A 654 25.60 -13.22 -17.08
N ILE A 655 24.43 -13.21 -17.72
CA ILE A 655 24.01 -12.14 -18.63
C ILE A 655 23.62 -10.89 -17.82
N LYS A 656 24.56 -9.93 -17.78
CA LYS A 656 24.38 -8.64 -17.12
C LYS A 656 23.31 -7.80 -17.81
N ALA A 657 22.55 -7.05 -17.01
CA ALA A 657 21.67 -5.99 -17.53
C ALA A 657 22.47 -4.93 -18.29
N LYS A 658 21.80 -4.12 -19.11
CA LYS A 658 22.45 -2.94 -19.69
C LYS A 658 22.76 -1.92 -18.60
N PRO A 659 23.91 -1.22 -18.63
CA PRO A 659 24.24 -0.25 -17.60
C PRO A 659 23.31 0.97 -17.65
N GLY A 660 23.18 1.66 -16.52
CA GLY A 660 22.29 2.81 -16.33
C GLY A 660 22.44 3.96 -17.34
N SER A 661 23.59 4.04 -18.02
CA SER A 661 23.80 5.00 -19.12
C SER A 661 22.92 4.77 -20.36
N PHE A 662 22.35 3.58 -20.54
CA PHE A 662 21.41 3.28 -21.63
C PHE A 662 19.95 3.60 -21.29
N VAL A 663 19.64 3.87 -20.02
CA VAL A 663 18.26 3.98 -19.53
C VAL A 663 17.47 5.06 -20.26
N THR A 664 18.01 6.26 -20.43
CA THR A 664 17.33 7.37 -21.12
C THR A 664 16.91 7.04 -22.56
N ARG A 665 17.58 6.06 -23.20
CA ARG A 665 17.16 5.48 -24.48
C ARG A 665 16.07 4.43 -24.29
N LEU A 666 16.23 3.51 -23.34
CA LEU A 666 15.28 2.42 -23.07
C LEU A 666 13.91 2.91 -22.59
N THR A 667 13.87 3.99 -21.79
CA THR A 667 12.67 4.60 -21.18
C THR A 667 12.09 5.77 -21.98
N ARG A 668 12.70 6.13 -23.13
CA ARG A 668 12.34 7.32 -23.95
C ARG A 668 10.85 7.45 -24.28
N PHE A 669 10.13 6.33 -24.30
CA PHE A 669 8.72 6.23 -24.67
C PHE A 669 7.82 5.76 -23.51
N ALA A 670 8.29 5.88 -22.26
CA ALA A 670 7.50 5.52 -21.10
C ALA A 670 6.19 6.35 -21.01
N GLY A 671 5.14 5.71 -20.49
CA GLY A 671 3.79 6.24 -20.37
C GLY A 671 2.87 5.88 -21.55
N SER A 672 1.61 6.29 -21.41
CA SER A 672 0.60 6.21 -22.46
C SER A 672 1.00 7.04 -23.68
N ARG A 673 0.80 6.50 -24.87
CA ARG A 673 1.23 7.14 -26.12
C ARG A 673 0.17 7.10 -27.22
N PRO A 674 0.09 8.15 -28.06
CA PRO A 674 -0.77 8.15 -29.22
C PRO A 674 -0.17 7.21 -30.28
N CYS A 675 -0.88 6.12 -30.57
CA CYS A 675 -0.54 5.22 -31.66
C CYS A 675 -1.55 5.38 -32.78
N VAL A 676 -1.06 5.78 -33.96
CA VAL A 676 -1.91 6.17 -35.10
C VAL A 676 -2.10 4.94 -36.02
N PRO A 677 -3.33 4.65 -36.50
CA PRO A 677 -3.56 3.62 -37.51
C PRO A 677 -2.65 3.81 -38.73
N ASN A 678 -2.20 2.69 -39.31
CA ASN A 678 -1.29 2.63 -40.46
C ASN A 678 0.09 3.30 -40.26
N LYS A 679 0.46 3.62 -39.01
CA LYS A 679 1.81 4.09 -38.63
C LYS A 679 2.36 3.24 -37.48
N PRO A 680 3.69 3.05 -37.38
CA PRO A 680 4.30 2.45 -36.20
C PRO A 680 3.90 3.20 -34.92
N CYS A 681 3.67 2.45 -33.86
CA CYS A 681 3.36 2.92 -32.52
C CYS A 681 4.65 3.37 -31.82
#